data_AF-A0A2B7WMY7-F1
#
_entry.id   AF-A0A2B7WMY7-F1
#
_cell.length_a   1.000
_cell.length_b   1.000
_cell.length_c   1.000
_cell.angle_alpha   90.00
_cell.angle_beta   90.00
_cell.angle_gamma   90.00
#
_symmetry.space_group_name_H-M   'P 1'
#
loop_
_entity.id
_entity.type
_entity.pdbx_description
1 polymer ?
#
loop_
_entity_poly.entity_id
_entity_poly.type
_entity_poly.pdbx_seq_one_letter_code
_entity_poly.pdbx_strand_id
1 'polypeptide(L)'
;MDEADGFAAQALYHREQYMKTPPFRPFYRSTSEEVVFFDMESDPRYQHVYPGTLTVEGFGLEAWKYADEHSGPKYSHKTAFLQKMPAVSMTKLLRRFEELQCLDRPFGLNIQEDALDIREIFGDSGLPPLRQLPDAGSEIQQLCSLLDMDNNFRDFTSSSGLATAWVGGSLHPFLRQIILSREIALRLEFHPNATLPDLSHKILASLIVQDLYFRNAKISLQDKPIQPKKVGNPDEIRAAEDFKTQGNASFSKGEYQEAVDFYAQAINIDPSNPVFYMNKATAYYRLGKYAQAAEDAASATQLDPQYIKAWVRRADSEMKLDKAKKAYDSYRIAIGLSGSEPTTSVVEGLDNAEAKIKADMQRIQAEPLLSRRHALQKAFLDEDWDMSGKVVTFTSSALEQQTQGLLSFASQMKWPYISEVEDYIPKAVENFRKSGSSPLLLFDWFYGCVLPGKWTALTIMSCLIWSSSSVPISEPAPYYECGLSLPSQTYWRVRTVLGSVLGCLPGVKSLCGWVGPCPPVEFTEPPSHATKDFSKEPHHVRLQADDVTLVRDLSTIPHFDPEAAHQLFLEASLQRGESLENMDFLENMADPKKWVAPQPLARPTAVTCSINAIQLKALPYDIRPEGLNDAQLEKEAQYRASIVIDVKNGSRLKTVKYDLNYNSIFVTLPPCHLGKRESHELHKREVLKEKEMDIWALIGGPSRRSLIPGFRTGSSVTGRSNTNDDVTIINVGSSREAEVLARAWCSERGKNAVIRRSGGPCLTCAIRAARPPPVGLGTGVLIWLS
;
A
#
# COMPACT_ATOMS: atom_id res chain seq x y z
N MET A 1 -33.06 -1.92 1.04
CA MET A 1 -32.35 -2.81 1.99
C MET A 1 -31.00 -2.99 1.36
N ASP A 2 -30.08 -2.17 1.82
CA ASP A 2 -29.23 -1.34 0.95
C ASP A 2 -27.88 -2.01 0.63
N GLU A 3 -27.29 -1.56 -0.47
CA GLU A 3 -26.10 -2.06 -1.17
C GLU A 3 -24.78 -1.99 -0.37
N ALA A 4 -24.71 -2.54 0.84
CA ALA A 4 -23.51 -2.49 1.68
C ALA A 4 -22.92 -3.85 2.10
N ASP A 5 -23.48 -4.98 1.66
CA ASP A 5 -23.00 -6.31 2.05
C ASP A 5 -22.19 -6.99 0.94
N GLY A 6 -20.93 -6.59 0.84
CA GLY A 6 -19.91 -7.32 0.11
C GLY A 6 -18.56 -6.83 0.57
N PHE A 7 -17.60 -7.73 0.77
CA PHE A 7 -16.19 -7.44 1.06
C PHE A 7 -15.82 -7.31 2.54
N ALA A 8 -15.93 -8.46 3.22
CA ALA A 8 -15.61 -8.65 4.62
C ALA A 8 -14.13 -8.97 4.91
N ALA A 9 -13.18 -8.90 3.97
CA ALA A 9 -11.75 -9.05 4.26
C ALA A 9 -11.18 -7.85 5.07
N GLN A 10 -11.62 -6.63 4.74
CA GLN A 10 -11.32 -5.44 5.54
C GLN A 10 -12.13 -5.42 6.85
N ALA A 11 -13.36 -5.94 6.85
CA ALA A 11 -14.15 -6.11 8.08
C ALA A 11 -13.59 -7.23 8.99
N LEU A 12 -13.00 -8.28 8.43
CA LEU A 12 -12.22 -9.32 9.10
C LEU A 12 -10.96 -8.72 9.70
N TYR A 13 -10.23 -7.91 8.94
CA TYR A 13 -9.11 -7.10 9.44
C TYR A 13 -9.54 -6.19 10.61
N HIS A 14 -10.78 -5.69 10.60
CA HIS A 14 -11.38 -4.86 11.66
C HIS A 14 -12.20 -5.64 12.72
N ARG A 15 -12.28 -6.98 12.69
CA ARG A 15 -13.07 -7.74 13.69
C ARG A 15 -12.33 -7.75 15.02
N GLU A 16 -13.03 -7.53 16.14
CA GLU A 16 -12.49 -7.54 17.53
C GLU A 16 -11.74 -8.82 17.93
N GLN A 17 -11.89 -9.92 17.19
CA GLN A 17 -11.10 -11.14 17.43
C GLN A 17 -9.67 -11.08 16.86
N TYR A 18 -9.46 -10.25 15.82
CA TYR A 18 -8.15 -9.86 15.28
C TYR A 18 -7.65 -8.58 15.93
N MET A 19 -8.60 -7.77 16.41
CA MET A 19 -8.42 -6.58 17.23
C MET A 19 -8.87 -6.86 18.66
N LYS A 20 -8.32 -7.90 19.30
CA LYS A 20 -8.42 -7.95 20.77
C LYS A 20 -7.51 -6.84 21.27
N THR A 21 -7.97 -5.61 21.18
CA THR A 21 -7.56 -4.59 22.11
C THR A 21 -7.90 -5.16 23.49
N PRO A 22 -6.98 -5.08 24.46
CA PRO A 22 -7.37 -5.36 25.84
C PRO A 22 -8.65 -4.55 26.11
N PRO A 23 -9.68 -5.15 26.73
CA PRO A 23 -10.98 -4.52 26.88
C PRO A 23 -10.77 -3.09 27.39
N PHE A 24 -11.27 -2.09 26.64
CA PHE A 24 -11.21 -0.71 27.10
C PHE A 24 -12.02 -0.63 28.40
N ARG A 25 -11.31 -0.68 29.53
CA ARG A 25 -11.89 -0.48 30.85
C ARG A 25 -12.03 1.03 31.02
N PRO A 26 -13.25 1.58 31.09
CA PRO A 26 -13.45 3.00 31.33
C PRO A 26 -12.97 3.28 32.75
N PHE A 27 -11.74 3.77 32.87
CA PHE A 27 -11.02 3.86 34.14
C PHE A 27 -10.88 2.50 34.84
N TYR A 28 -9.63 2.06 34.98
CA TYR A 28 -9.26 0.92 35.79
C TYR A 28 -9.88 1.00 37.20
N ARG A 29 -10.95 0.21 37.45
CA ARG A 29 -11.11 -0.48 38.73
C ARG A 29 -10.25 -1.73 38.67
N SER A 30 -9.17 -1.65 39.44
CA SER A 30 -8.41 -2.70 40.11
C SER A 30 -8.21 -4.06 39.42
N THR A 31 -6.94 -4.47 39.48
CA THR A 31 -6.38 -5.81 39.41
C THR A 31 -5.97 -6.34 38.02
N SER A 32 -4.64 -6.49 37.90
CA SER A 32 -3.77 -7.19 36.94
C SER A 32 -3.49 -6.59 35.55
N GLU A 33 -2.43 -5.77 35.54
CA GLU A 33 -1.28 -5.61 34.63
C GLU A 33 -1.29 -6.29 33.23
N GLU A 34 -1.27 -5.46 32.18
CA GLU A 34 -0.39 -5.61 31.00
C GLU A 34 -0.17 -4.21 30.34
N VAL A 35 0.97 -4.06 29.66
CA VAL A 35 1.76 -2.84 29.38
C VAL A 35 1.08 -1.77 28.50
N VAL A 36 1.29 -0.48 28.84
CA VAL A 36 0.83 0.70 28.07
C VAL A 36 1.86 1.11 27.03
N PHE A 37 1.55 0.93 25.74
CA PHE A 37 2.12 1.75 24.66
C PHE A 37 1.26 3.00 24.49
N PHE A 38 1.87 4.19 24.50
CA PHE A 38 1.20 5.46 24.20
C PHE A 38 0.93 5.55 22.69
N ASP A 39 0.01 4.72 22.18
CA ASP A 39 -0.60 4.92 20.88
C ASP A 39 -1.92 5.70 21.04
N MET A 40 -1.91 6.95 20.62
CA MET A 40 -3.06 7.87 20.67
C MET A 40 -4.22 7.39 19.78
N GLU A 41 -3.96 6.45 18.86
CA GLU A 41 -4.92 5.91 17.89
C GLU A 41 -5.68 4.68 18.43
N SER A 42 -5.24 4.11 19.56
CA SER A 42 -5.89 2.97 20.25
C SER A 42 -7.02 3.37 21.22
N ASP A 43 -7.19 4.66 21.51
CA ASP A 43 -8.20 5.19 22.43
C ASP A 43 -9.53 5.52 21.69
N PRO A 44 -10.68 4.96 22.10
CA PRO A 44 -11.98 5.19 21.47
C PRO A 44 -12.39 6.66 21.34
N ARG A 45 -11.81 7.56 22.16
CA ARG A 45 -12.13 8.99 22.16
C ARG A 45 -11.55 9.76 20.98
N TYR A 46 -10.53 9.24 20.30
CA TYR A 46 -9.86 9.90 19.17
C TYR A 46 -10.11 9.19 17.83
N GLN A 47 -10.83 8.08 17.85
CA GLN A 47 -11.31 7.36 16.68
C GLN A 47 -12.17 8.32 15.81
N HIS A 48 -11.82 8.45 14.52
CA HIS A 48 -12.51 9.30 13.53
C HIS A 48 -12.36 10.83 13.68
N VAL A 49 -11.55 11.33 14.62
CA VAL A 49 -11.39 12.79 14.85
C VAL A 49 -10.41 13.44 13.87
N TYR A 50 -9.42 12.69 13.35
CA TYR A 50 -8.49 13.13 12.32
C TYR A 50 -8.43 12.09 11.18
N PRO A 51 -9.12 12.30 10.04
CA PRO A 51 -9.04 11.37 8.92
C PRO A 51 -7.63 11.44 8.30
N GLY A 52 -6.82 10.40 8.49
CA GLY A 52 -5.46 10.28 7.93
C GLY A 52 -4.43 9.62 8.84
N THR A 53 -4.73 9.45 10.12
CA THR A 53 -3.94 8.66 11.10
C THR A 53 -4.43 7.22 11.12
N LEU A 54 -4.34 6.58 9.95
CA LEU A 54 -4.43 5.14 9.76
C LEU A 54 -3.55 4.88 8.56
N THR A 55 -2.24 4.84 8.80
CA THR A 55 -1.39 4.15 7.84
C THR A 55 -1.43 2.68 8.23
N VAL A 56 -1.61 1.78 7.27
CA VAL A 56 -1.46 0.33 7.51
C VAL A 56 -0.03 -0.01 7.97
N GLU A 57 0.88 0.96 7.91
CA GLU A 57 2.16 0.96 8.61
C GLU A 57 2.01 0.87 10.14
N GLY A 58 1.06 1.58 10.77
CA GLY A 58 0.84 1.51 12.22
C GLY A 58 0.38 0.13 12.67
N PHE A 59 -0.70 -0.36 12.06
CA PHE A 59 -1.26 -1.69 12.35
C PHE A 59 -0.36 -2.85 11.89
N GLY A 60 0.28 -2.71 10.73
CA GLY A 60 1.26 -3.67 10.22
C GLY A 60 2.45 -3.74 11.15
N LEU A 61 3.07 -2.61 11.51
CA LEU A 61 4.22 -2.60 12.41
C LEU A 61 3.88 -3.09 13.81
N GLU A 62 2.68 -2.83 14.34
CA GLU A 62 2.29 -3.36 15.64
C GLU A 62 2.06 -4.87 15.60
N ALA A 63 1.39 -5.41 14.58
CA ALA A 63 1.28 -6.85 14.36
C ALA A 63 2.64 -7.51 14.06
N TRP A 64 3.52 -6.83 13.31
CA TRP A 64 4.85 -7.30 12.93
C TRP A 64 5.82 -7.27 14.11
N LYS A 65 5.81 -6.20 14.91
CA LYS A 65 6.65 -6.03 16.09
C LYS A 65 6.18 -6.93 17.23
N TYR A 66 4.86 -7.08 17.41
CA TYR A 66 4.30 -8.08 18.33
C TYR A 66 4.71 -9.50 17.95
N ALA A 67 4.61 -9.87 16.66
CA ALA A 67 5.01 -11.20 16.19
C ALA A 67 6.52 -11.48 16.39
N ASP A 68 7.38 -10.50 16.13
CA ASP A 68 8.84 -10.61 16.28
C ASP A 68 9.27 -10.62 17.76
N GLU A 69 8.62 -9.80 18.61
CA GLU A 69 8.92 -9.68 20.05
C GLU A 69 8.36 -10.85 20.90
N HIS A 70 7.24 -11.46 20.50
CA HIS A 70 6.51 -12.44 21.34
C HIS A 70 6.49 -13.87 20.80
N SER A 71 6.95 -14.09 19.58
CA SER A 71 6.90 -15.44 18.96
C SER A 71 8.27 -16.04 18.64
N GLY A 72 9.35 -15.32 18.90
CA GLY A 72 10.71 -15.72 18.47
C GLY A 72 10.85 -15.77 16.94
N PRO A 73 12.02 -16.19 16.41
CA PRO A 73 12.19 -16.39 14.98
C PRO A 73 11.23 -17.50 14.51
N LYS A 74 10.08 -17.10 13.95
CA LYS A 74 9.21 -18.05 13.27
C LYS A 74 9.94 -18.46 12.01
N TYR A 75 10.49 -19.67 12.02
CA TYR A 75 11.00 -20.31 10.83
C TYR A 75 9.90 -20.26 9.76
N SER A 76 10.09 -19.43 8.74
CA SER A 76 9.59 -19.74 7.40
C SER A 76 10.10 -21.14 7.05
N HIS A 77 9.43 -21.85 6.15
CA HIS A 77 9.73 -23.22 5.78
C HIS A 77 9.11 -24.29 6.69
N LYS A 78 7.77 -24.33 6.74
CA LYS A 78 7.13 -25.66 6.77
C LYS A 78 7.37 -26.28 5.38
N THR A 79 8.42 -27.08 5.25
CA THR A 79 8.63 -27.97 4.09
C THR A 79 7.59 -29.08 4.15
N ALA A 80 6.35 -28.76 3.80
CA ALA A 80 5.35 -29.78 3.53
C ALA A 80 5.62 -30.35 2.14
N PHE A 81 5.87 -31.66 2.07
CA PHE A 81 5.84 -32.39 0.80
C PHE A 81 4.40 -32.38 0.27
N LEU A 82 4.09 -31.44 -0.62
CA LEU A 82 2.87 -31.50 -1.41
C LEU A 82 3.14 -32.27 -2.70
N GLN A 83 2.20 -33.14 -3.05
CA GLN A 83 2.08 -33.65 -4.42
C GLN A 83 2.09 -32.47 -5.39
N LYS A 84 2.79 -32.64 -6.53
CA LYS A 84 2.86 -31.65 -7.60
C LYS A 84 1.46 -31.08 -7.89
N MET A 85 1.30 -29.76 -7.77
CA MET A 85 0.01 -29.10 -8.00
C MET A 85 -0.55 -29.47 -9.39
N PRO A 86 -1.88 -29.63 -9.52
CA PRO A 86 -2.47 -30.01 -10.80
C PRO A 86 -2.24 -28.94 -11.87
N ALA A 87 -2.15 -29.39 -13.12
CA ALA A 87 -2.22 -28.51 -14.27
C ALA A 87 -3.68 -28.08 -14.46
N VAL A 88 -3.94 -26.78 -14.35
CA VAL A 88 -5.29 -26.19 -14.47
C VAL A 88 -5.28 -25.22 -15.64
N SER A 89 -6.30 -25.27 -16.50
CA SER A 89 -6.42 -24.37 -17.64
C SER A 89 -6.74 -22.93 -17.19
N MET A 90 -6.35 -21.95 -18.01
CA MET A 90 -6.67 -20.54 -17.75
C MET A 90 -8.18 -20.30 -17.63
N THR A 91 -8.99 -20.94 -18.48
CA THR A 91 -10.47 -20.88 -18.44
C THR A 91 -11.01 -21.19 -17.05
N LYS A 92 -10.52 -22.26 -16.40
CA LYS A 92 -10.96 -22.65 -15.05
C LYS A 92 -10.54 -21.65 -13.98
N LEU A 93 -9.34 -21.07 -14.09
CA LEU A 93 -8.87 -20.03 -13.17
C LEU A 93 -9.71 -18.75 -13.31
N LEU A 94 -9.98 -18.32 -14.54
CA LEU A 94 -10.79 -17.13 -14.81
C LEU A 94 -12.24 -17.31 -14.35
N ARG A 95 -12.84 -18.47 -14.64
CA ARG A 95 -14.16 -18.83 -14.07
C ARG A 95 -14.15 -18.76 -12.56
N ARG A 96 -13.18 -19.39 -11.88
CA ARG A 96 -13.15 -19.39 -10.41
C ARG A 96 -12.92 -17.98 -9.86
N PHE A 97 -12.11 -17.17 -10.52
CA PHE A 97 -11.93 -15.76 -10.17
C PHE A 97 -13.26 -15.01 -10.24
N GLU A 98 -14.01 -15.12 -11.34
CA GLU A 98 -15.31 -14.47 -11.50
C GLU A 98 -16.33 -14.97 -10.46
N GLU A 99 -16.41 -16.29 -10.26
CA GLU A 99 -17.24 -16.89 -9.22
C GLU A 99 -16.95 -16.21 -7.87
N LEU A 100 -15.69 -16.08 -7.48
CA LEU A 100 -15.31 -15.49 -6.19
C LEU A 100 -15.51 -13.96 -6.12
N GLN A 101 -15.70 -13.29 -7.25
CA GLN A 101 -15.89 -11.84 -7.36
C GLN A 101 -17.36 -11.44 -7.28
N CYS A 102 -18.26 -12.24 -7.86
CA CYS A 102 -19.70 -11.99 -7.86
C CYS A 102 -20.46 -13.10 -7.12
N LEU A 103 -21.24 -12.73 -6.10
CA LEU A 103 -22.10 -13.66 -5.36
C LEU A 103 -23.43 -13.94 -6.08
N ASP A 104 -23.86 -13.03 -6.97
CA ASP A 104 -25.03 -13.20 -7.84
C ASP A 104 -24.68 -14.13 -9.03
N ARG A 105 -24.56 -15.42 -8.72
CA ARG A 105 -24.17 -16.46 -9.66
C ARG A 105 -25.39 -17.14 -10.27
N PRO A 106 -25.35 -17.59 -11.55
CA PRO A 106 -26.45 -18.33 -12.17
C PRO A 106 -26.89 -19.58 -11.39
N PHE A 107 -25.97 -20.22 -10.65
CA PHE A 107 -26.23 -21.38 -9.80
C PHE A 107 -26.08 -21.08 -8.28
N GLY A 108 -25.84 -19.84 -7.88
CA GLY A 108 -25.57 -19.47 -6.49
C GLY A 108 -24.25 -20.02 -5.92
N LEU A 109 -23.97 -19.69 -4.65
CA LEU A 109 -22.84 -20.28 -3.90
C LEU A 109 -23.30 -21.56 -3.20
N ASN A 110 -22.81 -22.71 -3.66
CA ASN A 110 -23.20 -24.00 -3.11
C ASN A 110 -22.09 -24.56 -2.21
N ILE A 111 -22.31 -24.47 -0.89
CA ILE A 111 -21.37 -24.95 0.14
C ILE A 111 -21.10 -26.47 -0.01
N GLN A 112 -22.04 -27.25 -0.53
CA GLN A 112 -21.87 -28.69 -0.71
C GLN A 112 -20.89 -29.02 -1.85
N GLU A 113 -20.68 -28.11 -2.78
CA GLU A 113 -19.82 -28.26 -3.96
C GLU A 113 -18.44 -27.60 -3.76
N ASP A 114 -18.24 -26.86 -2.67
CA ASP A 114 -17.01 -26.12 -2.38
C ASP A 114 -15.75 -26.99 -2.38
N ALA A 115 -15.82 -28.20 -1.80
CA ALA A 115 -14.69 -29.14 -1.86
C ALA A 115 -14.33 -29.55 -3.29
N LEU A 116 -15.32 -29.68 -4.17
CA LEU A 116 -15.07 -30.03 -5.57
C LEU A 116 -14.46 -28.85 -6.31
N ASP A 117 -14.88 -27.62 -5.98
CA ASP A 117 -14.29 -26.39 -6.52
C ASP A 117 -12.81 -26.24 -6.16
N ILE A 118 -12.47 -26.44 -4.88
CA ILE A 118 -11.07 -26.33 -4.41
C ILE A 118 -10.22 -27.45 -4.99
N ARG A 119 -10.75 -28.68 -5.01
CA ARG A 119 -10.07 -29.84 -5.59
C ARG A 119 -9.75 -29.65 -7.07
N GLU A 120 -10.62 -28.97 -7.82
CA GLU A 120 -10.38 -28.67 -9.22
C GLU A 120 -9.16 -27.75 -9.43
N ILE A 121 -8.96 -26.76 -8.55
CA ILE A 121 -7.89 -25.76 -8.69
C ILE A 121 -6.58 -26.21 -8.03
N PHE A 122 -6.66 -26.88 -6.87
CA PHE A 122 -5.52 -27.21 -6.01
C PHE A 122 -5.26 -28.72 -5.85
N GLY A 123 -6.08 -29.58 -6.45
CA GLY A 123 -5.91 -31.03 -6.49
C GLY A 123 -6.35 -31.75 -5.22
N ASP A 124 -5.96 -33.03 -5.08
CA ASP A 124 -6.30 -33.91 -3.95
C ASP A 124 -5.49 -33.56 -2.67
N SER A 125 -5.15 -32.28 -2.48
CA SER A 125 -4.26 -31.77 -1.44
C SER A 125 -4.80 -31.90 0.00
N GLY A 126 -5.82 -32.74 0.24
CA GLY A 126 -6.33 -33.03 1.56
C GLY A 126 -7.12 -31.88 2.20
N LEU A 127 -7.47 -30.86 1.43
CA LEU A 127 -8.21 -29.69 1.90
C LEU A 127 -9.67 -30.08 2.23
N PRO A 128 -10.13 -29.92 3.47
CA PRO A 128 -11.49 -30.25 3.87
C PRO A 128 -12.52 -29.42 3.07
N PRO A 129 -13.72 -29.94 2.80
CA PRO A 129 -14.83 -29.14 2.29
C PRO A 129 -15.22 -28.09 3.32
N LEU A 130 -15.70 -26.92 2.87
CA LEU A 130 -16.38 -25.96 3.73
C LEU A 130 -17.59 -26.66 4.38
N ARG A 131 -17.47 -27.07 5.64
CA ARG A 131 -18.52 -27.72 6.44
C ARG A 131 -18.82 -26.82 7.63
N GLN A 132 -20.06 -26.85 8.12
CA GLN A 132 -20.36 -26.36 9.46
C GLN A 132 -19.70 -27.27 10.50
N LEU A 133 -18.41 -27.06 10.75
CA LEU A 133 -17.65 -27.67 11.85
C LEU A 133 -17.65 -26.73 13.06
N PRO A 134 -17.61 -27.26 14.30
CA PRO A 134 -17.48 -26.44 15.50
C PRO A 134 -16.20 -25.59 15.53
N ASP A 135 -15.13 -26.05 14.86
CA ASP A 135 -13.89 -25.29 14.66
C ASP A 135 -13.32 -25.54 13.24
N ALA A 136 -13.31 -24.49 12.42
CA ALA A 136 -12.74 -24.51 11.07
C ALA A 136 -11.24 -24.14 11.06
N GLY A 137 -10.61 -23.90 12.23
CA GLY A 137 -9.22 -23.46 12.33
C GLY A 137 -8.23 -24.41 11.64
N SER A 138 -8.47 -25.72 11.69
CA SER A 138 -7.62 -26.71 11.02
C SER A 138 -7.65 -26.62 9.47
N GLU A 139 -8.81 -26.32 8.89
CA GLU A 139 -8.99 -26.15 7.43
C GLU A 139 -8.29 -24.88 6.95
N ILE A 140 -8.49 -23.78 7.68
CA ILE A 140 -7.87 -22.49 7.39
C ILE A 140 -6.35 -22.61 7.52
N GLN A 141 -5.84 -23.28 8.56
CA GLN A 141 -4.41 -23.52 8.75
C GLN A 141 -3.77 -24.28 7.58
N GLN A 142 -4.47 -25.25 6.97
CA GLN A 142 -3.95 -25.99 5.82
C GLN A 142 -3.84 -25.13 4.57
N LEU A 143 -4.86 -24.30 4.28
CA LEU A 143 -4.81 -23.35 3.17
C LEU A 143 -3.74 -22.27 3.37
N CYS A 144 -3.62 -21.75 4.59
CA CYS A 144 -2.53 -20.85 4.98
C CYS A 144 -1.17 -21.50 4.75
N SER A 145 -1.00 -22.77 5.13
CA SER A 145 0.25 -23.51 4.93
C SER A 145 0.58 -23.71 3.45
N LEU A 146 -0.44 -23.93 2.59
CA LEU A 146 -0.28 -24.02 1.13
C LEU A 146 0.22 -22.70 0.53
N LEU A 147 -0.32 -21.57 0.99
CA LEU A 147 0.06 -20.22 0.56
C LEU A 147 1.48 -19.84 1.01
N ASP A 148 1.87 -20.29 2.20
CA ASP A 148 3.17 -19.97 2.81
C ASP A 148 4.34 -20.75 2.19
N MET A 149 4.08 -21.69 1.27
CA MET A 149 5.16 -22.46 0.62
C MET A 149 5.94 -21.61 -0.40
N ASP A 150 7.26 -21.57 -0.26
CA ASP A 150 8.14 -20.64 -0.99
C ASP A 150 8.24 -20.88 -2.50
N ASN A 151 8.06 -22.13 -2.94
CA ASN A 151 8.27 -22.48 -4.35
C ASN A 151 7.02 -22.32 -5.22
N ASN A 152 5.85 -22.10 -4.63
CA ASN A 152 4.58 -22.07 -5.37
C ASN A 152 3.99 -20.67 -5.54
N PHE A 153 4.20 -19.78 -4.56
CA PHE A 153 3.56 -18.48 -4.49
C PHE A 153 4.55 -17.39 -4.12
N ARG A 154 4.34 -16.20 -4.69
CA ARG A 154 5.24 -15.04 -4.48
C ARG A 154 5.01 -14.45 -3.10
N ASP A 155 6.08 -13.93 -2.50
CA ASP A 155 5.99 -13.09 -1.32
C ASP A 155 5.85 -11.62 -1.73
N PHE A 156 4.63 -11.08 -1.60
CA PHE A 156 4.32 -9.70 -1.91
C PHE A 156 5.02 -8.70 -0.98
N THR A 157 5.57 -9.14 0.16
CA THR A 157 6.30 -8.26 1.07
C THR A 157 7.73 -7.97 0.62
N SER A 158 8.28 -8.79 -0.28
CA SER A 158 9.65 -8.69 -0.80
C SER A 158 9.82 -7.72 -1.99
N SER A 159 8.71 -7.27 -2.62
CA SER A 159 8.74 -6.49 -3.86
C SER A 159 7.81 -5.29 -3.80
N SER A 160 8.19 -4.20 -4.47
CA SER A 160 7.42 -2.94 -4.48
C SER A 160 6.18 -2.95 -5.38
N GLY A 161 6.12 -3.83 -6.38
CA GLY A 161 5.05 -3.83 -7.38
C GLY A 161 4.31 -5.16 -7.49
N LEU A 162 2.98 -5.10 -7.46
CA LEU A 162 2.07 -6.25 -7.52
C LEU A 162 1.83 -6.71 -8.97
N ALA A 163 1.89 -5.81 -9.94
CA ALA A 163 1.76 -6.05 -11.38
C ALA A 163 2.96 -6.81 -11.93
N THR A 164 4.12 -6.69 -11.27
CA THR A 164 5.30 -7.50 -11.56
C THR A 164 5.03 -9.01 -11.41
N ALA A 165 3.96 -9.39 -10.68
CA ALA A 165 3.54 -10.77 -10.48
C ALA A 165 3.19 -11.51 -11.78
N TRP A 166 2.60 -10.82 -12.76
CA TRP A 166 2.23 -11.44 -14.04
C TRP A 166 2.84 -10.75 -15.27
N VAL A 167 3.17 -9.46 -15.23
CA VAL A 167 3.74 -8.73 -16.40
C VAL A 167 5.15 -9.25 -16.79
N GLY A 168 5.82 -10.02 -15.92
CA GLY A 168 7.08 -10.72 -16.22
C GLY A 168 7.02 -12.24 -16.10
N GLY A 169 5.82 -12.84 -16.03
CA GLY A 169 5.65 -14.28 -15.79
C GLY A 169 4.32 -14.84 -16.33
N SER A 170 3.94 -16.04 -15.90
CA SER A 170 2.64 -16.60 -16.24
C SER A 170 1.55 -15.99 -15.36
N LEU A 171 0.41 -15.62 -15.95
CA LEU A 171 -0.78 -15.19 -15.21
C LEU A 171 -1.36 -16.30 -14.31
N HIS A 172 -1.06 -17.57 -14.62
CA HIS A 172 -1.57 -18.74 -13.89
C HIS A 172 -1.21 -18.77 -12.39
N PRO A 173 0.08 -18.71 -11.97
CA PRO A 173 0.45 -18.72 -10.55
C PRO A 173 -0.11 -17.53 -9.80
N PHE A 174 -0.19 -16.36 -10.44
CA PHE A 174 -0.77 -15.16 -9.83
C PHE A 174 -2.27 -15.35 -9.55
N LEU A 175 -3.08 -15.68 -10.57
CA LEU A 175 -4.52 -15.92 -10.36
C LEU A 175 -4.77 -17.03 -9.34
N ARG A 176 -3.95 -18.08 -9.35
CA ARG A 176 -4.05 -19.17 -8.38
C ARG A 176 -3.78 -18.69 -6.94
N GLN A 177 -2.78 -17.81 -6.72
CA GLN A 177 -2.50 -17.21 -5.41
C GLN A 177 -3.65 -16.33 -4.93
N ILE A 178 -4.20 -15.51 -5.83
CA ILE A 178 -5.33 -14.60 -5.56
C ILE A 178 -6.60 -15.39 -5.22
N ILE A 179 -6.91 -16.45 -5.98
CA ILE A 179 -8.01 -17.38 -5.70
C ILE A 179 -7.82 -18.02 -4.32
N LEU A 180 -6.65 -18.61 -4.04
CA LEU A 180 -6.38 -19.24 -2.73
C LEU A 180 -6.58 -18.26 -1.57
N SER A 181 -6.11 -17.03 -1.74
CA SER A 181 -6.24 -15.98 -0.74
C SER A 181 -7.71 -15.60 -0.52
N ARG A 182 -8.52 -15.54 -1.58
CA ARG A 182 -9.97 -15.29 -1.46
C ARG A 182 -10.71 -16.46 -0.79
N GLU A 183 -10.32 -17.70 -1.08
CA GLU A 183 -10.86 -18.89 -0.41
C GLU A 183 -10.59 -18.90 1.10
N ILE A 184 -9.37 -18.50 1.51
CA ILE A 184 -9.01 -18.31 2.92
C ILE A 184 -9.88 -17.21 3.54
N ALA A 185 -9.99 -16.05 2.86
CA ALA A 185 -10.81 -14.95 3.33
C ALA A 185 -12.26 -15.39 3.53
N LEU A 186 -12.89 -16.05 2.56
CA LEU A 186 -14.27 -16.55 2.67
C LEU A 186 -14.45 -17.47 3.88
N ARG A 187 -13.53 -18.39 4.15
CA ARG A 187 -13.62 -19.28 5.33
C ARG A 187 -13.55 -18.53 6.64
N LEU A 188 -12.69 -17.52 6.73
CA LEU A 188 -12.64 -16.63 7.88
C LEU A 188 -13.94 -15.82 8.02
N GLU A 189 -14.57 -15.41 6.91
CA GLU A 189 -15.86 -14.71 6.89
C GLU A 189 -16.98 -15.62 7.46
N PHE A 190 -17.06 -16.86 6.95
CA PHE A 190 -18.04 -17.89 7.32
C PHE A 190 -17.86 -18.43 8.74
N HIS A 191 -16.62 -18.48 9.24
CA HIS A 191 -16.31 -18.98 10.58
C HIS A 191 -15.66 -17.89 11.43
N PRO A 192 -16.42 -16.88 11.90
CA PRO A 192 -15.88 -15.84 12.76
C PRO A 192 -15.18 -16.44 13.98
N ASN A 193 -15.81 -17.39 14.66
CA ASN A 193 -15.29 -17.90 15.93
C ASN A 193 -14.21 -18.99 15.79
N ALA A 194 -13.71 -19.27 14.58
CA ALA A 194 -12.68 -20.30 14.38
C ALA A 194 -11.35 -19.90 15.02
N THR A 195 -10.63 -20.90 15.54
CA THR A 195 -9.29 -20.68 16.09
C THR A 195 -8.35 -20.25 14.97
N LEU A 196 -7.76 -19.06 15.09
CA LEU A 196 -6.96 -18.47 14.03
C LEU A 196 -5.60 -19.18 13.88
N PRO A 197 -5.19 -19.54 12.65
CA PRO A 197 -3.85 -20.02 12.40
C PRO A 197 -2.81 -18.91 12.57
N ASP A 198 -1.56 -19.29 12.77
CA ASP A 198 -0.42 -18.37 12.69
C ASP A 198 -0.33 -17.77 11.28
N LEU A 199 -0.72 -16.51 11.13
CA LEU A 199 -0.68 -15.79 9.86
C LEU A 199 0.72 -15.21 9.64
N SER A 200 1.45 -15.75 8.66
CA SER A 200 2.73 -15.19 8.22
C SER A 200 2.55 -13.84 7.51
N HIS A 201 3.64 -13.08 7.37
CA HIS A 201 3.66 -11.83 6.60
C HIS A 201 3.20 -12.03 5.15
N LYS A 202 3.53 -13.18 4.56
CA LYS A 202 3.20 -13.55 3.17
C LYS A 202 1.71 -13.82 3.01
N ILE A 203 1.10 -14.50 3.99
CA ILE A 203 -0.34 -14.76 4.01
C ILE A 203 -1.11 -13.44 4.11
N LEU A 204 -0.77 -12.59 5.09
CA LEU A 204 -1.43 -11.30 5.30
C LEU A 204 -1.35 -10.41 4.07
N ALA A 205 -0.16 -10.27 3.46
CA ALA A 205 0.01 -9.50 2.25
C ALA A 205 -0.85 -10.06 1.10
N SER A 206 -0.92 -11.38 0.93
CA SER A 206 -1.74 -12.00 -0.11
C SER A 206 -3.25 -11.79 0.08
N LEU A 207 -3.72 -11.79 1.33
CA LEU A 207 -5.12 -11.47 1.67
C LEU A 207 -5.48 -10.00 1.36
N ILE A 208 -4.54 -9.07 1.54
CA ILE A 208 -4.75 -7.67 1.18
C ILE A 208 -4.75 -7.52 -0.35
N VAL A 209 -3.76 -8.10 -1.02
CA VAL A 209 -3.61 -8.01 -2.48
C VAL A 209 -4.83 -8.59 -3.18
N GLN A 210 -5.33 -9.75 -2.72
CA GLN A 210 -6.53 -10.32 -3.32
C GLN A 210 -7.71 -9.37 -3.17
N ASP A 211 -7.95 -8.81 -1.99
CA ASP A 211 -9.06 -7.88 -1.77
C ASP A 211 -8.97 -6.64 -2.68
N LEU A 212 -7.76 -6.05 -2.83
CA LEU A 212 -7.54 -4.94 -3.75
C LEU A 212 -7.82 -5.33 -5.22
N TYR A 213 -7.34 -6.50 -5.65
CA TYR A 213 -7.57 -6.99 -7.02
C TYR A 213 -9.06 -7.27 -7.28
N PHE A 214 -9.76 -7.91 -6.35
CA PHE A 214 -11.20 -8.21 -6.51
C PHE A 214 -12.06 -6.94 -6.53
N ARG A 215 -11.66 -5.88 -5.81
CA ARG A 215 -12.35 -4.58 -5.83
C ARG A 215 -12.09 -3.79 -7.11
N ASN A 216 -10.83 -3.77 -7.52
CA ASN A 216 -10.38 -2.79 -8.51
C ASN A 216 -10.22 -3.38 -9.91
N ALA A 217 -9.87 -4.65 -10.04
CA ALA A 217 -9.63 -5.28 -11.34
C ALA A 217 -10.87 -6.04 -11.83
N LYS A 218 -11.28 -5.74 -13.06
CA LYS A 218 -12.29 -6.51 -13.80
C LYS A 218 -11.62 -7.19 -14.99
N ILE A 219 -11.81 -8.50 -15.09
CA ILE A 219 -11.27 -9.30 -16.18
C ILE A 219 -12.35 -9.50 -17.23
N SER A 220 -12.01 -9.35 -18.51
CA SER A 220 -12.92 -9.62 -19.61
C SER A 220 -12.19 -10.25 -20.78
N LEU A 221 -12.92 -11.00 -21.60
CA LEU A 221 -12.41 -11.56 -22.84
C LEU A 221 -12.79 -10.65 -24.00
N GLN A 222 -11.77 -10.13 -24.68
CA GLN A 222 -11.96 -9.36 -25.90
C GLN A 222 -11.55 -10.19 -27.10
N ASP A 223 -12.33 -10.05 -28.17
CA ASP A 223 -11.99 -10.60 -29.47
C ASP A 223 -10.61 -10.08 -29.91
N LYS A 224 -9.74 -10.98 -30.41
CA LYS A 224 -8.37 -10.61 -30.79
C LYS A 224 -8.43 -9.54 -31.90
N PRO A 225 -7.85 -8.34 -31.69
CA PRO A 225 -7.97 -7.27 -32.67
C PRO A 225 -7.35 -7.67 -34.01
N ILE A 226 -8.14 -7.61 -35.07
CA ILE A 226 -7.66 -7.73 -36.44
C ILE A 226 -7.06 -6.36 -36.81
N GLN A 227 -5.78 -6.32 -37.20
CA GLN A 227 -5.18 -5.15 -37.83
C GLN A 227 -5.07 -5.40 -39.34
N PRO A 228 -6.17 -5.27 -40.10
CA PRO A 228 -6.12 -5.57 -41.52
C PRO A 228 -5.32 -4.48 -42.23
N LYS A 229 -4.46 -4.88 -43.16
CA LYS A 229 -3.78 -3.95 -44.05
C LYS A 229 -4.84 -3.39 -45.02
N LYS A 230 -5.18 -2.11 -44.87
CA LYS A 230 -6.13 -1.44 -45.77
C LYS A 230 -5.49 -1.28 -47.14
N VAL A 231 -6.13 -1.82 -48.17
CA VAL A 231 -5.66 -1.71 -49.56
C VAL A 231 -6.00 -0.33 -50.10
N GLY A 232 -4.99 0.39 -50.60
CA GLY A 232 -5.14 1.72 -51.20
C GLY A 232 -5.14 1.71 -52.73
N ASN A 233 -4.80 0.59 -53.36
CA ASN A 233 -4.68 0.47 -54.82
C ASN A 233 -6.08 0.23 -55.46
N PRO A 234 -6.58 1.14 -56.32
CA PRO A 234 -7.89 0.98 -56.97
C PRO A 234 -8.05 -0.31 -57.77
N ASP A 235 -6.97 -0.81 -58.39
CA ASP A 235 -7.03 -2.04 -59.19
C ASP A 235 -7.21 -3.30 -58.32
N GLU A 236 -6.57 -3.32 -57.15
CA GLU A 236 -6.73 -4.40 -56.17
C GLU A 236 -8.13 -4.37 -55.52
N ILE A 237 -8.66 -3.18 -55.22
CA ILE A 237 -10.03 -3.03 -54.74
C ILE A 237 -11.02 -3.56 -55.78
N ARG A 238 -10.82 -3.22 -57.06
CA ARG A 238 -11.66 -3.71 -58.15
C ARG A 238 -11.55 -5.22 -58.31
N ALA A 239 -10.34 -5.78 -58.24
CA ALA A 239 -10.13 -7.23 -58.31
C ALA A 239 -10.83 -7.97 -57.14
N ALA A 240 -10.74 -7.45 -55.91
CA ALA A 240 -11.45 -8.02 -54.76
C ALA A 240 -12.97 -7.96 -54.94
N GLU A 241 -13.49 -6.86 -55.48
CA GLU A 241 -14.90 -6.70 -55.82
C GLU A 241 -15.35 -7.65 -56.94
N ASP A 242 -14.52 -7.87 -57.97
CA ASP A 242 -14.78 -8.83 -59.04
C ASP A 242 -14.89 -10.25 -58.45
N PHE A 243 -13.98 -10.65 -57.56
CA PHE A 243 -14.10 -11.93 -56.85
C PHE A 243 -15.35 -12.02 -55.96
N LYS A 244 -15.76 -10.93 -55.29
CA LYS A 244 -17.05 -10.91 -54.58
C LYS A 244 -18.22 -11.14 -55.53
N THR A 245 -18.23 -10.54 -56.71
CA THR A 245 -19.33 -10.74 -57.69
C THR A 245 -19.38 -12.18 -58.20
N GLN A 246 -18.22 -12.79 -58.47
CA GLN A 246 -18.10 -14.21 -58.83
C GLN A 246 -18.62 -15.10 -57.70
N GLY A 247 -18.20 -14.83 -56.47
CA GLY A 247 -18.70 -15.53 -55.28
C GLY A 247 -20.22 -15.41 -55.13
N ASN A 248 -20.80 -14.23 -55.34
CA ASN A 248 -22.25 -14.01 -55.30
C ASN A 248 -22.99 -14.76 -56.43
N ALA A 249 -22.39 -14.87 -57.62
CA ALA A 249 -22.95 -15.63 -58.73
C ALA A 249 -22.97 -17.14 -58.42
N SER A 250 -21.86 -17.71 -57.95
CA SER A 250 -21.79 -19.11 -57.51
C SER A 250 -22.73 -19.37 -56.32
N PHE A 251 -22.81 -18.44 -55.36
CA PHE A 251 -23.73 -18.54 -54.22
C PHE A 251 -25.20 -18.62 -54.69
N SER A 252 -25.58 -17.81 -55.69
CA SER A 252 -26.94 -17.79 -56.23
C SER A 252 -27.29 -19.07 -57.02
N LYS A 253 -26.30 -19.76 -57.55
CA LYS A 253 -26.44 -21.09 -58.21
C LYS A 253 -26.48 -22.25 -57.21
N GLY A 254 -26.23 -22.00 -55.92
CA GLY A 254 -26.12 -23.04 -54.89
C GLY A 254 -24.73 -23.69 -54.80
N GLU A 255 -23.74 -23.19 -55.55
CA GLU A 255 -22.35 -23.66 -55.56
C GLU A 255 -21.57 -23.05 -54.38
N TYR A 256 -21.98 -23.41 -53.16
CA TYR A 256 -21.52 -22.71 -51.96
C TYR A 256 -20.02 -22.87 -51.65
N GLN A 257 -19.40 -24.00 -52.01
CA GLN A 257 -17.95 -24.20 -51.80
C GLN A 257 -17.14 -23.31 -52.75
N GLU A 258 -17.55 -23.19 -54.00
CA GLU A 258 -16.91 -22.29 -54.97
C GLU A 258 -17.10 -20.81 -54.57
N ALA A 259 -18.27 -20.47 -54.03
CA ALA A 259 -18.49 -19.14 -53.44
C ALA A 259 -17.52 -18.84 -52.30
N VAL A 260 -17.27 -19.81 -51.39
CA VAL A 260 -16.27 -19.67 -50.32
C VAL A 260 -14.88 -19.38 -50.90
N ASP A 261 -14.47 -20.11 -51.94
CA ASP A 261 -13.14 -19.98 -52.54
C ASP A 261 -12.95 -18.60 -53.19
N PHE A 262 -13.99 -18.07 -53.85
CA PHE A 262 -13.98 -16.70 -54.39
C PHE A 262 -13.97 -15.63 -53.29
N TYR A 263 -14.76 -15.78 -52.22
CA TYR A 263 -14.71 -14.83 -51.11
C TYR A 263 -13.37 -14.88 -50.35
N ALA A 264 -12.72 -16.05 -50.26
CA ALA A 264 -11.39 -16.19 -49.69
C ALA A 264 -10.34 -15.44 -50.53
N GLN A 265 -10.46 -15.48 -51.87
CA GLN A 265 -9.62 -14.67 -52.76
C GLN A 265 -9.85 -13.17 -52.56
N ALA A 266 -11.11 -12.73 -52.41
CA ALA A 266 -11.43 -11.33 -52.10
C ALA A 266 -10.80 -10.87 -50.76
N ILE A 267 -10.86 -11.72 -49.72
CA ILE A 267 -10.25 -11.44 -48.40
C ILE A 267 -8.72 -11.40 -48.47
N ASN A 268 -8.10 -12.28 -49.26
CA ASN A 268 -6.64 -12.29 -49.44
C ASN A 268 -6.14 -10.99 -50.10
N ILE A 269 -6.97 -10.38 -50.95
CA ILE A 269 -6.66 -9.10 -51.60
C ILE A 269 -6.94 -7.95 -50.62
N ASP A 270 -8.18 -7.82 -50.15
CA ASP A 270 -8.59 -6.79 -49.19
C ASP A 270 -9.15 -7.41 -47.90
N PRO A 271 -8.30 -7.62 -46.88
CA PRO A 271 -8.71 -8.21 -45.61
C PRO A 271 -9.45 -7.23 -44.70
N SER A 272 -9.66 -5.97 -45.12
CA SER A 272 -10.29 -4.93 -44.31
C SER A 272 -11.79 -4.80 -44.53
N ASN A 273 -12.34 -5.45 -45.56
CA ASN A 273 -13.75 -5.33 -45.91
C ASN A 273 -14.62 -6.38 -45.17
N PRO A 274 -15.50 -5.96 -44.23
CA PRO A 274 -16.34 -6.86 -43.45
C PRO A 274 -17.35 -7.66 -44.29
N VAL A 275 -17.73 -7.16 -45.47
CA VAL A 275 -18.72 -7.80 -46.34
C VAL A 275 -18.20 -9.13 -46.89
N PHE A 276 -16.91 -9.24 -47.22
CA PHE A 276 -16.34 -10.48 -47.75
C PHE A 276 -16.38 -11.61 -46.71
N TYR A 277 -16.03 -11.29 -45.46
CA TYR A 277 -16.12 -12.23 -44.35
C TYR A 277 -17.57 -12.66 -44.09
N MET A 278 -18.52 -11.71 -44.09
CA MET A 278 -19.94 -12.03 -43.90
C MET A 278 -20.53 -12.90 -45.03
N ASN A 279 -20.15 -12.64 -46.27
CA ASN A 279 -20.57 -13.45 -47.41
C ASN A 279 -19.98 -14.87 -47.34
N LYS A 280 -18.69 -14.99 -47.00
CA LYS A 280 -18.04 -16.28 -46.76
C LYS A 280 -18.68 -17.03 -45.59
N ALA A 281 -18.98 -16.35 -44.49
CA ALA A 281 -19.70 -16.93 -43.35
C ALA A 281 -21.07 -17.47 -43.76
N THR A 282 -21.79 -16.74 -44.61
CA THR A 282 -23.10 -17.18 -45.12
C THR A 282 -22.98 -18.40 -46.03
N ALA A 283 -21.95 -18.46 -46.90
CA ALA A 283 -21.66 -19.64 -47.71
C ALA A 283 -21.31 -20.87 -46.85
N TYR A 284 -20.48 -20.70 -45.83
CA TYR A 284 -20.18 -21.76 -44.87
C TYR A 284 -21.41 -22.24 -44.08
N TYR A 285 -22.28 -21.31 -43.68
CA TYR A 285 -23.53 -21.64 -42.99
C TYR A 285 -24.43 -22.53 -43.86
N ARG A 286 -24.53 -22.24 -45.17
CA ARG A 286 -25.29 -23.05 -46.14
C ARG A 286 -24.66 -24.43 -46.37
N LEU A 287 -23.34 -24.55 -46.22
CA LEU A 287 -22.61 -25.84 -46.27
C LEU A 287 -22.72 -26.65 -44.97
N GLY A 288 -23.39 -26.16 -43.93
CA GLY A 288 -23.41 -26.80 -42.60
C GLY A 288 -22.09 -26.68 -41.83
N LYS A 289 -21.14 -25.88 -42.33
CA LYS A 289 -19.83 -25.61 -41.71
C LYS A 289 -19.97 -24.48 -40.68
N TYR A 290 -20.76 -24.71 -39.62
CA TYR A 290 -21.17 -23.66 -38.69
C TYR A 290 -20.02 -23.07 -37.86
N ALA A 291 -18.98 -23.85 -37.53
CA ALA A 291 -17.82 -23.36 -36.80
C ALA A 291 -17.05 -22.30 -37.60
N GLN A 292 -16.78 -22.58 -38.88
CA GLN A 292 -16.15 -21.62 -39.79
C GLN A 292 -17.05 -20.40 -40.04
N ALA A 293 -18.37 -20.61 -40.15
CA ALA A 293 -19.33 -19.52 -40.30
C ALA A 293 -19.32 -18.55 -39.10
N ALA A 294 -19.25 -19.07 -37.87
CA ALA A 294 -19.18 -18.25 -36.66
C ALA A 294 -17.86 -17.45 -36.59
N GLU A 295 -16.73 -18.05 -36.96
CA GLU A 295 -15.41 -17.40 -36.96
C GLU A 295 -15.31 -16.26 -37.99
N ASP A 296 -15.79 -16.50 -39.21
CA ASP A 296 -15.81 -15.48 -40.26
C ASP A 296 -16.82 -14.35 -39.94
N ALA A 297 -17.97 -14.69 -39.38
CA ALA A 297 -18.92 -13.67 -38.91
C ALA A 297 -18.36 -12.85 -37.75
N ALA A 298 -17.64 -13.47 -36.81
CA ALA A 298 -16.93 -12.75 -35.75
C ALA A 298 -15.88 -11.78 -36.30
N SER A 299 -15.11 -12.20 -37.32
CA SER A 299 -14.15 -11.33 -38.02
C SER A 299 -14.85 -10.14 -38.67
N ALA A 300 -16.00 -10.34 -39.32
CA ALA A 300 -16.80 -9.25 -39.87
C ALA A 300 -17.28 -8.26 -38.79
N THR A 301 -17.72 -8.75 -37.63
CA THR A 301 -18.14 -7.89 -36.50
C THR A 301 -17.00 -7.12 -35.84
N GLN A 302 -15.76 -7.64 -35.91
CA GLN A 302 -14.58 -6.92 -35.42
C GLN A 302 -14.15 -5.81 -36.37
N LEU A 303 -14.28 -6.04 -37.68
CA LEU A 303 -14.01 -5.04 -38.73
C LEU A 303 -15.06 -3.93 -38.76
N ASP A 304 -16.33 -4.28 -38.59
CA ASP A 304 -17.45 -3.35 -38.45
C ASP A 304 -18.39 -3.77 -37.31
N PRO A 305 -18.22 -3.20 -36.11
CA PRO A 305 -19.07 -3.49 -34.94
C PRO A 305 -20.54 -3.13 -35.14
N GLN A 306 -20.89 -2.28 -36.12
CA GLN A 306 -22.26 -1.87 -36.42
C GLN A 306 -22.94 -2.79 -37.44
N TYR A 307 -22.25 -3.83 -37.93
CA TYR A 307 -22.77 -4.68 -38.99
C TYR A 307 -23.79 -5.73 -38.49
N ILE A 308 -25.05 -5.32 -38.36
CA ILE A 308 -26.16 -6.13 -37.81
C ILE A 308 -26.24 -7.54 -38.45
N LYS A 309 -26.13 -7.64 -39.77
CA LYS A 309 -26.24 -8.94 -40.48
C LYS A 309 -25.14 -9.92 -40.06
N ALA A 310 -23.93 -9.43 -39.78
CA ALA A 310 -22.83 -10.25 -39.30
C ALA A 310 -23.10 -10.78 -37.88
N TRP A 311 -23.63 -9.93 -36.99
CA TRP A 311 -24.05 -10.36 -35.65
C TRP A 311 -25.14 -11.44 -35.70
N VAL A 312 -26.15 -11.28 -36.56
CA VAL A 312 -27.20 -12.30 -36.73
C VAL A 312 -26.63 -13.61 -37.27
N ARG A 313 -25.74 -13.57 -38.28
CA ARG A 313 -25.12 -14.78 -38.84
C ARG A 313 -24.22 -15.47 -37.82
N ARG A 314 -23.50 -14.72 -37.00
CA ARG A 314 -22.69 -15.24 -35.88
C ARG A 314 -23.61 -15.98 -34.90
N ALA A 315 -24.69 -15.34 -34.48
CA ALA A 315 -25.67 -15.92 -33.55
C ALA A 315 -26.35 -17.19 -34.09
N ASP A 316 -26.81 -17.18 -35.34
CA ASP A 316 -27.41 -18.36 -36.00
C ASP A 316 -26.42 -19.54 -36.03
N SER A 317 -25.16 -19.26 -36.34
CA SER A 317 -24.10 -20.27 -36.41
C SER A 317 -23.77 -20.83 -35.03
N GLU A 318 -23.71 -19.96 -34.01
CA GLU A 318 -23.52 -20.33 -32.60
C GLU A 318 -24.67 -21.21 -32.08
N MET A 319 -25.93 -20.90 -32.43
CA MET A 319 -27.09 -21.74 -32.09
C MET A 319 -26.99 -23.15 -32.69
N LYS A 320 -26.53 -23.27 -33.94
CA LYS A 320 -26.34 -24.57 -34.60
C LYS A 320 -25.17 -25.37 -34.02
N LEU A 321 -24.23 -24.71 -33.35
CA LEU A 321 -23.11 -25.33 -32.63
C LEU A 321 -23.44 -25.67 -31.18
N ASP A 322 -24.70 -25.53 -30.76
CA ASP A 322 -25.12 -25.74 -29.37
C ASP A 322 -24.57 -24.71 -28.37
N LYS A 323 -24.02 -23.57 -28.85
CA LYS A 323 -23.42 -22.49 -28.04
C LYS A 323 -24.43 -21.40 -27.74
N ALA A 324 -25.48 -21.75 -26.99
CA ALA A 324 -26.65 -20.89 -26.78
C ALA A 324 -26.31 -19.54 -26.10
N LYS A 325 -25.34 -19.53 -25.17
CA LYS A 325 -24.91 -18.30 -24.48
C LYS A 325 -24.28 -17.29 -25.42
N LYS A 326 -23.35 -17.75 -26.26
CA LYS A 326 -22.70 -16.88 -27.25
C LYS A 326 -23.70 -16.34 -28.27
N ALA A 327 -24.63 -17.20 -28.71
CA ALA A 327 -25.70 -16.77 -29.59
C ALA A 327 -26.60 -15.70 -28.97
N TYR A 328 -26.95 -15.86 -27.69
CA TYR A 328 -27.73 -14.85 -26.95
C TYR A 328 -27.04 -13.49 -26.94
N ASP A 329 -25.74 -13.44 -26.62
CA ASP A 329 -24.96 -12.20 -26.65
C ASP A 329 -24.92 -11.57 -28.05
N SER A 330 -24.66 -12.38 -29.08
CA SER A 330 -24.64 -11.93 -30.48
C SER A 330 -25.99 -11.38 -30.94
N TYR A 331 -27.11 -12.04 -30.60
CA TYR A 331 -28.46 -11.54 -30.90
C TYR A 331 -28.79 -10.26 -30.13
N ARG A 332 -28.41 -10.16 -28.85
CA ARG A 332 -28.62 -8.97 -28.02
C ARG A 332 -27.91 -7.76 -28.60
N ILE A 333 -26.66 -7.92 -29.05
CA ILE A 333 -25.92 -6.85 -29.75
C ILE A 333 -26.64 -6.48 -31.05
N ALA A 334 -27.05 -7.46 -31.87
CA ALA A 334 -27.78 -7.20 -33.12
C ALA A 334 -29.06 -6.38 -32.89
N ILE A 335 -29.84 -6.71 -31.85
CA ILE A 335 -31.07 -5.99 -31.47
C ILE A 335 -30.75 -4.57 -31.01
N GLY A 336 -29.74 -4.38 -30.15
CA GLY A 336 -29.34 -3.05 -29.68
C GLY A 336 -28.92 -2.12 -30.83
N LEU A 337 -28.30 -2.68 -31.88
CA LEU A 337 -27.93 -1.95 -33.09
C LEU A 337 -29.11 -1.67 -34.04
N SER A 338 -30.21 -2.44 -33.97
CA SER A 338 -31.35 -2.35 -34.90
C SER A 338 -32.30 -1.17 -34.64
N GLY A 339 -32.07 -0.37 -33.59
CA GLY A 339 -32.90 0.80 -33.28
C GLY A 339 -34.34 0.42 -32.89
N SER A 340 -35.33 1.19 -33.37
CA SER A 340 -36.72 1.12 -32.93
C SER A 340 -37.53 -0.09 -33.42
N GLU A 341 -37.05 -0.85 -34.42
CA GLU A 341 -37.75 -2.05 -34.92
C GLU A 341 -36.78 -3.19 -35.26
N PRO A 342 -36.38 -4.03 -34.29
CA PRO A 342 -35.63 -5.25 -34.57
C PRO A 342 -36.49 -6.23 -35.40
N THR A 343 -35.85 -6.97 -36.33
CA THR A 343 -36.55 -7.97 -37.15
C THR A 343 -37.10 -9.10 -36.27
N THR A 344 -38.33 -9.54 -36.51
CA THR A 344 -39.01 -10.62 -35.74
C THR A 344 -38.15 -11.88 -35.61
N SER A 345 -37.46 -12.29 -36.68
CA SER A 345 -36.56 -13.44 -36.68
C SER A 345 -35.36 -13.32 -35.71
N VAL A 346 -34.88 -12.10 -35.43
CA VAL A 346 -33.75 -11.87 -34.50
C VAL A 346 -34.23 -11.94 -33.06
N VAL A 347 -35.44 -11.42 -32.80
CA VAL A 347 -36.10 -11.52 -31.49
C VAL A 347 -36.43 -12.98 -31.17
N GLU A 348 -37.03 -13.71 -32.12
CA GLU A 348 -37.27 -15.16 -31.98
C GLU A 348 -35.96 -15.95 -31.76
N GLY A 349 -34.87 -15.54 -32.44
CA GLY A 349 -33.54 -16.11 -32.22
C GLY A 349 -33.03 -15.93 -30.79
N LEU A 350 -33.18 -14.72 -30.23
CA LEU A 350 -32.84 -14.40 -28.86
C LEU A 350 -33.69 -15.22 -27.86
N ASP A 351 -35.00 -15.26 -28.05
CA ASP A 351 -35.94 -15.99 -27.18
C ASP A 351 -35.63 -17.49 -27.18
N ASN A 352 -35.31 -18.05 -28.35
CA ASN A 352 -34.90 -19.46 -28.47
C ASN A 352 -33.57 -19.73 -27.75
N ALA A 353 -32.61 -18.81 -27.84
CA ALA A 353 -31.34 -18.92 -27.12
C ALA A 353 -31.57 -18.84 -25.61
N GLU A 354 -32.38 -17.90 -25.13
CA GLU A 354 -32.73 -17.75 -23.71
C GLU A 354 -33.48 -18.97 -23.17
N ALA A 355 -34.49 -19.47 -23.90
CA ALA A 355 -35.23 -20.66 -23.52
C ALA A 355 -34.32 -21.88 -23.39
N LYS A 356 -33.33 -22.00 -24.30
CA LYS A 356 -32.34 -23.08 -24.26
C LYS A 356 -31.40 -22.96 -23.07
N ILE A 357 -30.84 -21.77 -22.82
CA ILE A 357 -30.01 -21.48 -21.63
C ILE A 357 -30.77 -21.87 -20.36
N LYS A 358 -32.03 -21.46 -20.24
CA LYS A 358 -32.88 -21.78 -19.09
C LYS A 358 -33.16 -23.27 -18.96
N ALA A 359 -33.44 -23.96 -20.07
CA ALA A 359 -33.67 -25.40 -20.08
C ALA A 359 -32.41 -26.19 -19.68
N ASP A 360 -31.23 -25.76 -20.15
CA ASP A 360 -29.97 -26.38 -19.79
C ASP A 360 -29.64 -26.14 -18.31
N MET A 361 -29.85 -24.92 -17.78
CA MET A 361 -29.71 -24.64 -16.35
C MET A 361 -30.64 -25.51 -15.49
N GLN A 362 -31.90 -25.67 -15.88
CA GLN A 362 -32.86 -26.54 -15.18
C GLN A 362 -32.43 -28.01 -15.23
N ARG A 363 -31.97 -28.50 -16.39
CA ARG A 363 -31.47 -29.87 -16.54
C ARG A 363 -30.26 -30.12 -15.64
N ILE A 364 -29.35 -29.15 -15.57
CA ILE A 364 -28.16 -29.22 -14.72
C ILE A 364 -28.58 -29.26 -13.24
N GLN A 365 -29.48 -28.37 -12.80
CA GLN A 365 -29.97 -28.36 -11.41
C GLN A 365 -30.71 -29.65 -11.03
N ALA A 366 -31.41 -30.27 -11.98
CA ALA A 366 -32.15 -31.52 -11.76
C ALA A 366 -31.26 -32.78 -11.69
N GLU A 367 -29.97 -32.69 -12.02
CA GLU A 367 -29.05 -33.85 -11.97
C GLU A 367 -28.90 -34.36 -10.52
N PRO A 368 -29.25 -35.63 -10.21
CA PRO A 368 -29.25 -36.14 -8.85
C PRO A 368 -27.86 -36.37 -8.27
N LEU A 369 -26.85 -36.68 -9.09
CA LEU A 369 -25.50 -36.96 -8.61
C LEU A 369 -24.69 -35.66 -8.44
N LEU A 370 -24.28 -35.35 -7.20
CA LEU A 370 -23.54 -34.12 -6.86
C LEU A 370 -22.30 -33.91 -7.73
N SER A 371 -21.46 -34.94 -7.90
CA SER A 371 -20.24 -34.84 -8.72
C SER A 371 -20.52 -34.58 -10.19
N ARG A 372 -21.60 -35.17 -10.73
CA ARG A 372 -22.02 -34.96 -12.12
C ARG A 372 -22.65 -33.59 -12.30
N ARG A 373 -23.50 -33.17 -11.35
CA ARG A 373 -24.09 -31.83 -11.31
C ARG A 373 -23.01 -30.76 -11.32
N HIS A 374 -22.03 -30.87 -10.41
CA HIS A 374 -20.88 -29.98 -10.33
C HIS A 374 -20.13 -29.91 -11.66
N ALA A 375 -19.77 -31.06 -12.24
CA ALA A 375 -19.06 -31.11 -13.51
C ALA A 375 -19.85 -30.44 -14.66
N LEU A 376 -21.18 -30.64 -14.72
CA LEU A 376 -22.04 -30.02 -15.71
C LEU A 376 -22.17 -28.50 -15.51
N GLN A 377 -22.32 -28.04 -14.26
CA GLN A 377 -22.32 -26.61 -13.94
C GLN A 377 -21.01 -25.96 -14.35
N LYS A 378 -19.86 -26.59 -14.06
CA LYS A 378 -18.55 -26.01 -14.40
C LYS A 378 -18.33 -25.99 -15.90
N ALA A 379 -18.69 -27.05 -16.62
CA ALA A 379 -18.63 -27.06 -18.08
C ALA A 379 -19.51 -25.97 -18.70
N PHE A 380 -20.70 -25.72 -18.14
CA PHE A 380 -21.59 -24.65 -18.58
C PHE A 380 -20.98 -23.26 -18.34
N LEU A 381 -20.35 -23.02 -17.19
CA LEU A 381 -19.71 -21.74 -16.86
C LEU A 381 -18.36 -21.54 -17.58
N ASP A 382 -17.62 -22.62 -17.87
CA ASP A 382 -16.37 -22.57 -18.63
C ASP A 382 -16.58 -22.03 -20.07
N GLU A 383 -17.80 -22.15 -20.62
CA GLU A 383 -18.16 -21.59 -21.95
C GLU A 383 -18.00 -20.06 -22.00
N ASP A 384 -18.27 -19.37 -20.89
CA ASP A 384 -18.16 -17.91 -20.78
C ASP A 384 -16.68 -17.46 -20.88
N TRP A 385 -15.77 -18.36 -20.52
CA TRP A 385 -14.31 -18.16 -20.50
C TRP A 385 -13.58 -18.92 -21.61
N ASP A 386 -14.27 -19.21 -22.71
CA ASP A 386 -13.66 -19.79 -23.90
C ASP A 386 -12.71 -18.79 -24.58
N MET A 387 -11.42 -19.12 -24.51
CA MET A 387 -10.30 -18.30 -25.00
C MET A 387 -10.11 -18.37 -26.52
N SER A 388 -10.86 -19.21 -27.25
CA SER A 388 -10.67 -19.37 -28.70
C SER A 388 -10.86 -18.04 -29.44
N GLY A 389 -9.80 -17.51 -30.07
CA GLY A 389 -9.85 -16.23 -30.80
C GLY A 389 -9.95 -14.98 -29.93
N LYS A 390 -9.80 -15.10 -28.60
CA LYS A 390 -9.92 -14.00 -27.63
C LYS A 390 -8.64 -13.77 -26.84
N VAL A 391 -8.51 -12.57 -26.27
CA VAL A 391 -7.42 -12.16 -25.38
C VAL A 391 -8.00 -11.73 -24.04
N VAL A 392 -7.33 -12.09 -22.95
CA VAL A 392 -7.69 -11.63 -21.60
C VAL A 392 -7.30 -10.17 -21.48
N THR A 393 -8.26 -9.31 -21.16
CA THR A 393 -8.02 -7.91 -20.85
C THR A 393 -8.41 -7.61 -19.42
N PHE A 394 -7.63 -6.75 -18.78
CA PHE A 394 -7.91 -6.26 -17.44
C PHE A 394 -8.34 -4.80 -17.55
N THR A 395 -9.35 -4.43 -16.77
CA THR A 395 -9.84 -3.06 -16.64
C THR A 395 -9.85 -2.67 -15.17
N SER A 396 -9.54 -1.41 -14.86
CA SER A 396 -9.52 -0.91 -13.49
C SER A 396 -10.73 -0.02 -13.22
N SER A 397 -11.48 -0.31 -12.15
CA SER A 397 -12.55 0.55 -11.63
C SER A 397 -12.00 1.75 -10.84
N ALA A 398 -10.78 1.65 -10.31
CA ALA A 398 -10.14 2.69 -9.50
C ALA A 398 -9.38 3.74 -10.34
N LEU A 399 -9.30 3.56 -11.67
CA LEU A 399 -8.43 4.32 -12.57
C LEU A 399 -8.59 5.84 -12.46
N GLU A 400 -9.84 6.33 -12.44
CA GLU A 400 -10.13 7.76 -12.34
C GLU A 400 -9.76 8.32 -10.96
N GLN A 401 -10.12 7.61 -9.89
CA GLN A 401 -9.78 7.99 -8.52
C GLN A 401 -8.26 8.02 -8.30
N GLN A 402 -7.53 7.04 -8.83
CA GLN A 402 -6.07 6.95 -8.71
C GLN A 402 -5.37 8.05 -9.52
N THR A 403 -5.91 8.40 -10.68
CA THR A 403 -5.43 9.53 -11.49
C THR A 403 -5.58 10.84 -10.72
N GLN A 404 -6.77 11.11 -10.17
CA GLN A 404 -7.03 12.29 -9.36
C GLN A 404 -6.19 12.31 -8.07
N GLY A 405 -6.03 11.16 -7.43
CA GLY A 405 -5.21 10.99 -6.23
C GLY A 405 -3.75 11.35 -6.47
N LEU A 406 -3.16 10.91 -7.58
CA LEU A 406 -1.78 11.23 -7.95
C LEU A 406 -1.58 12.72 -8.21
N LEU A 407 -2.51 13.36 -8.95
CA LEU A 407 -2.47 14.80 -9.22
C LEU A 407 -2.64 15.63 -7.95
N SER A 408 -3.58 15.24 -7.07
CA SER A 408 -3.77 15.88 -5.77
C SER A 408 -2.52 15.74 -4.89
N PHE A 409 -1.91 14.56 -4.88
CA PHE A 409 -0.66 14.32 -4.16
C PHE A 409 0.48 15.20 -4.70
N ALA A 410 0.67 15.26 -6.02
CA ALA A 410 1.67 16.12 -6.65
C ALA A 410 1.49 17.60 -6.25
N SER A 411 0.25 18.09 -6.30
CA SER A 411 -0.10 19.47 -5.92
C SER A 411 0.19 19.75 -4.44
N GLN A 412 -0.23 18.85 -3.54
CA GLN A 412 -0.03 19.02 -2.11
C GLN A 412 1.44 18.92 -1.69
N MET A 413 2.21 18.06 -2.36
CA MET A 413 3.67 17.96 -2.20
C MET A 413 4.44 19.11 -2.85
N LYS A 414 3.75 20.03 -3.54
CA LYS A 414 4.34 21.11 -4.34
C LYS A 414 5.42 20.56 -5.28
N TRP A 415 5.06 19.49 -6.00
CA TRP A 415 5.94 18.86 -6.96
C TRP A 415 6.39 19.88 -8.03
N PRO A 416 7.70 20.02 -8.30
CA PRO A 416 8.19 21.12 -9.14
C PRO A 416 7.86 20.93 -10.62
N TYR A 417 7.63 19.67 -11.05
CA TYR A 417 7.33 19.30 -12.43
C TYR A 417 5.85 18.92 -12.62
N ILE A 418 4.93 19.53 -11.87
CA ILE A 418 3.50 19.16 -11.89
C ILE A 418 2.87 19.23 -13.28
N SER A 419 3.26 20.22 -14.10
CA SER A 419 2.76 20.36 -15.48
C SER A 419 3.12 19.16 -16.36
N GLU A 420 4.31 18.57 -16.16
CA GLU A 420 4.72 17.37 -16.90
C GLU A 420 3.88 16.16 -16.51
N VAL A 421 3.55 16.04 -15.22
CA VAL A 421 2.67 14.99 -14.71
C VAL A 421 1.26 15.14 -15.28
N GLU A 422 0.72 16.36 -15.31
CA GLU A 422 -0.59 16.67 -15.90
C GLU A 422 -0.65 16.32 -17.40
N ASP A 423 0.44 16.53 -18.15
CA ASP A 423 0.53 16.20 -19.58
C ASP A 423 0.76 14.70 -19.86
N TYR A 424 1.45 14.00 -18.96
CA TYR A 424 1.83 12.59 -19.15
C TYR A 424 0.69 11.63 -18.77
N ILE A 425 0.03 11.87 -17.64
CA ILE A 425 -0.93 10.91 -17.06
C ILE A 425 -2.09 10.56 -18.00
N PRO A 426 -2.73 11.50 -18.73
CA PRO A 426 -3.78 11.15 -19.70
C PRO A 426 -3.29 10.18 -20.79
N LYS A 427 -2.06 10.36 -21.28
CA LYS A 427 -1.45 9.47 -22.29
C LYS A 427 -1.17 8.09 -21.70
N ALA A 428 -0.67 8.04 -20.46
CA ALA A 428 -0.43 6.79 -19.76
C ALA A 428 -1.74 6.01 -19.51
N VAL A 429 -2.82 6.71 -19.16
CA VAL A 429 -4.17 6.12 -19.00
C VAL A 429 -4.70 5.57 -20.31
N GLU A 430 -4.53 6.28 -21.43
CA GLU A 430 -4.94 5.79 -22.74
C GLU A 430 -4.15 4.53 -23.17
N ASN A 431 -2.84 4.53 -22.94
CA ASN A 431 -1.99 3.37 -23.20
C ASN A 431 -2.38 2.17 -22.32
N PHE A 432 -2.69 2.43 -21.05
CA PHE A 432 -3.15 1.43 -20.09
C PHE A 432 -4.47 0.78 -20.54
N ARG A 433 -5.42 1.56 -21.10
CA ARG A 433 -6.70 1.04 -21.60
C ARG A 433 -6.56 0.15 -22.86
N LYS A 434 -5.56 0.38 -23.72
CA LYS A 434 -5.50 -0.23 -25.06
C LYS A 434 -4.82 -1.60 -25.15
N SER A 435 -3.92 -1.97 -24.23
CA SER A 435 -3.22 -3.28 -24.07
C SER A 435 -1.75 -3.16 -23.57
N GLY A 436 -1.30 -1.94 -23.24
CA GLY A 436 -0.43 -1.61 -22.10
C GLY A 436 1.06 -2.00 -22.11
N SER A 437 1.93 -1.17 -22.71
CA SER A 437 3.28 -0.98 -22.17
C SER A 437 3.27 0.24 -21.24
N SER A 438 3.29 0.01 -19.92
CA SER A 438 3.40 1.07 -18.91
C SER A 438 4.41 0.65 -17.86
N PRO A 439 5.15 1.58 -17.21
CA PRO A 439 6.00 1.25 -16.07
C PRO A 439 5.21 0.50 -14.99
N LEU A 440 5.81 -0.55 -14.43
CA LEU A 440 5.11 -1.54 -13.58
C LEU A 440 4.40 -0.92 -12.35
N LEU A 441 5.04 0.02 -11.65
CA LEU A 441 4.41 0.67 -10.49
C LEU A 441 3.30 1.66 -10.88
N LEU A 442 3.36 2.24 -12.09
CA LEU A 442 2.28 3.08 -12.60
C LEU A 442 1.05 2.23 -12.93
N PHE A 443 1.29 1.03 -13.44
CA PHE A 443 0.25 0.03 -13.63
C PHE A 443 -0.41 -0.37 -12.29
N ASP A 444 0.39 -0.66 -11.26
CA ASP A 444 -0.11 -0.96 -9.91
C ASP A 444 -0.95 0.16 -9.32
N TRP A 445 -0.46 1.40 -9.48
CA TRP A 445 -1.17 2.58 -9.06
C TRP A 445 -2.53 2.70 -9.76
N PHE A 446 -2.58 2.54 -11.08
CA PHE A 446 -3.82 2.61 -11.86
C PHE A 446 -4.82 1.51 -11.52
N TYR A 447 -4.37 0.32 -11.15
CA TYR A 447 -5.24 -0.73 -10.61
C TYR A 447 -5.61 -0.53 -9.14
N GLY A 448 -5.07 0.49 -8.46
CA GLY A 448 -5.21 0.63 -7.01
C GLY A 448 -4.73 -0.60 -6.24
N CYS A 449 -3.81 -1.36 -6.84
CA CYS A 449 -3.23 -2.56 -6.27
C CYS A 449 -1.88 -2.17 -5.69
N VAL A 450 -1.92 -1.39 -4.60
CA VAL A 450 -0.71 -0.91 -3.93
C VAL A 450 -0.80 -1.26 -2.46
N LEU A 451 0.23 -1.94 -1.95
CA LEU A 451 0.28 -2.24 -0.53
C LEU A 451 0.34 -0.93 0.27
N PRO A 452 -0.43 -0.82 1.36
CA PRO A 452 -0.48 0.38 2.17
C PRO A 452 0.82 0.59 2.98
N GLY A 453 1.03 1.80 3.51
CA GLY A 453 2.23 2.16 4.28
C GLY A 453 3.45 2.49 3.39
N LYS A 454 4.62 1.91 3.70
CA LYS A 454 5.89 2.22 3.00
C LYS A 454 5.82 2.01 1.49
N TRP A 455 5.10 0.99 1.04
CA TRP A 455 4.98 0.65 -0.37
C TRP A 455 4.11 1.65 -1.14
N THR A 456 3.03 2.16 -0.53
CA THR A 456 2.22 3.24 -1.13
C THR A 456 3.06 4.48 -1.33
N ALA A 457 3.82 4.87 -0.31
CA ALA A 457 4.66 6.05 -0.36
C ALA A 457 5.81 5.93 -1.37
N LEU A 458 6.37 4.74 -1.55
CA LEU A 458 7.36 4.46 -2.59
C LEU A 458 6.71 4.53 -3.98
N THR A 459 5.60 3.80 -4.16
CA THR A 459 4.87 3.69 -5.44
C THR A 459 4.44 5.06 -5.95
N ILE A 460 3.79 5.87 -5.10
CA ILE A 460 3.27 7.17 -5.51
C ILE A 460 4.42 8.13 -5.92
N MET A 461 5.56 8.08 -5.22
CA MET A 461 6.72 8.88 -5.59
C MET A 461 7.38 8.39 -6.89
N SER A 462 7.50 7.07 -7.08
CA SER A 462 7.98 6.50 -8.35
C SER A 462 7.06 6.87 -9.52
N CYS A 463 5.73 6.89 -9.32
CA CYS A 463 4.78 7.36 -10.33
C CYS A 463 5.02 8.83 -10.71
N LEU A 464 5.26 9.71 -9.73
CA LEU A 464 5.59 11.12 -10.02
C LEU A 464 6.90 11.26 -10.80
N ILE A 465 7.94 10.53 -10.40
CA ILE A 465 9.25 10.54 -11.06
C ILE A 465 9.09 10.11 -12.53
N TRP A 466 8.45 8.97 -12.79
CA TRP A 466 8.26 8.48 -14.16
C TRP A 466 7.32 9.33 -15.01
N SER A 467 6.42 10.08 -14.38
CA SER A 467 5.55 11.03 -15.06
C SER A 467 6.22 12.39 -15.28
N SER A 468 7.47 12.56 -14.85
CA SER A 468 8.24 13.80 -14.98
C SER A 468 9.46 13.56 -15.87
N SER A 469 9.38 13.93 -17.14
CA SER A 469 10.47 13.80 -18.12
C SER A 469 11.76 14.53 -17.73
N SER A 470 11.66 15.60 -16.94
CA SER A 470 12.79 16.35 -16.40
C SER A 470 13.52 15.64 -15.26
N VAL A 471 13.01 14.51 -14.76
CA VAL A 471 13.67 13.67 -13.75
C VAL A 471 14.21 12.42 -14.45
N PRO A 472 15.51 12.35 -14.79
CA PRO A 472 16.10 11.25 -15.56
C PRO A 472 16.31 9.97 -14.72
N ILE A 473 15.44 9.71 -13.74
CA ILE A 473 15.45 8.50 -12.92
C ILE A 473 14.36 7.55 -13.46
N SER A 474 14.78 6.50 -14.14
CA SER A 474 13.87 5.52 -14.76
C SER A 474 13.60 4.30 -13.89
N GLU A 475 14.35 4.11 -12.81
CA GLU A 475 14.18 2.99 -11.88
C GLU A 475 13.49 3.43 -10.58
N PRO A 476 12.76 2.54 -9.88
CA PRO A 476 12.24 2.86 -8.56
C PRO A 476 13.38 2.98 -7.54
N ALA A 477 13.11 3.63 -6.41
CA ALA A 477 14.11 3.76 -5.36
C ALA A 477 14.60 2.36 -4.90
N PRO A 478 15.92 2.10 -4.81
CA PRO A 478 16.43 0.78 -4.44
C PRO A 478 16.02 0.36 -3.02
N TYR A 479 15.84 1.32 -2.12
CA TYR A 479 15.48 1.10 -0.72
C TYR A 479 14.32 2.02 -0.30
N TYR A 480 13.46 1.55 0.61
CA TYR A 480 12.30 2.34 1.09
C TYR A 480 12.71 3.62 1.85
N GLU A 481 13.89 3.63 2.46
CA GLU A 481 14.43 4.73 3.26
C GLU A 481 15.05 5.83 2.40
N CYS A 482 15.16 5.62 1.08
CA CYS A 482 15.73 6.60 0.19
C CYS A 482 14.89 7.89 0.20
N GLY A 483 15.56 9.02 0.40
CA GLY A 483 15.06 10.32 0.00
C GLY A 483 15.27 10.57 -1.48
N LEU A 484 14.73 11.68 -1.96
CA LEU A 484 14.90 12.17 -3.32
C LEU A 484 15.57 13.54 -3.28
N SER A 485 16.73 13.63 -3.90
CA SER A 485 17.44 14.87 -4.16
C SER A 485 17.10 15.36 -5.57
N LEU A 486 16.49 16.54 -5.69
CA LEU A 486 16.36 17.26 -6.97
C LEU A 486 17.24 18.53 -6.94
N PRO A 487 17.60 19.10 -8.10
CA PRO A 487 18.46 20.27 -8.17
C PRO A 487 17.91 21.52 -7.46
N SER A 488 16.58 21.68 -7.44
CA SER A 488 15.92 22.84 -6.84
C SER A 488 15.41 22.62 -5.42
N GLN A 489 15.12 21.36 -5.04
CA GLN A 489 14.53 21.02 -3.74
C GLN A 489 14.69 19.53 -3.44
N THR A 490 14.53 19.15 -2.18
CA THR A 490 14.61 17.75 -1.76
C THR A 490 13.33 17.26 -1.07
N TYR A 491 13.17 15.94 -1.05
CA TYR A 491 12.07 15.25 -0.41
C TYR A 491 12.62 14.11 0.43
N TRP A 492 12.09 13.94 1.64
CA TRP A 492 12.61 12.97 2.60
C TRP A 492 11.51 12.19 3.27
N ARG A 493 11.73 10.90 3.53
CA ARG A 493 10.79 10.12 4.35
C ARG A 493 10.83 10.62 5.80
N VAL A 494 9.66 10.75 6.45
CA VAL A 494 9.52 11.19 7.86
C VAL A 494 10.43 10.38 8.79
N ARG A 495 10.56 9.08 8.51
CA ARG A 495 11.29 8.10 9.33
C ARG A 495 12.81 8.19 9.22
N THR A 496 13.32 8.92 8.23
CA THR A 496 14.75 9.19 8.16
C THR A 496 15.14 10.25 9.18
N VAL A 497 16.39 10.24 9.63
CA VAL A 497 16.91 11.24 10.55
C VAL A 497 16.67 12.67 10.04
N LEU A 498 16.86 12.90 8.75
CA LEU A 498 16.69 14.21 8.12
C LEU A 498 15.21 14.60 8.03
N GLY A 499 14.33 13.67 7.64
CA GLY A 499 12.87 13.91 7.63
C GLY A 499 12.32 14.23 9.02
N SER A 500 12.80 13.53 10.06
CA SER A 500 12.42 13.77 11.46
C SER A 500 12.85 15.16 11.96
N VAL A 501 14.02 15.64 11.52
CA VAL A 501 14.51 16.98 11.86
C VAL A 501 13.76 18.07 11.07
N LEU A 502 13.47 17.86 9.77
CA LEU A 502 12.89 18.86 8.87
C LEU A 502 11.36 18.97 8.90
N GLY A 503 10.64 18.00 9.47
CA GLY A 503 9.17 17.84 9.39
C GLY A 503 8.28 19.02 9.78
N CYS A 504 8.85 20.14 10.25
CA CYS A 504 8.10 21.33 10.70
C CYS A 504 8.60 22.65 10.11
N LEU A 505 9.43 22.58 9.06
CA LEU A 505 9.85 23.77 8.33
C LEU A 505 8.63 24.52 7.76
N PRO A 506 8.64 25.87 7.73
CA PRO A 506 7.56 26.63 7.10
C PRO A 506 7.32 26.18 5.64
N GLY A 507 6.08 25.85 5.31
CA GLY A 507 5.70 25.42 3.96
C GLY A 507 5.98 23.96 3.61
N VAL A 508 6.66 23.20 4.49
CA VAL A 508 6.84 21.75 4.39
C VAL A 508 5.61 21.03 4.94
N LYS A 509 5.14 20.03 4.21
CA LYS A 509 4.05 19.14 4.64
C LYS A 509 4.56 17.72 4.74
N SER A 510 3.97 16.95 5.65
CA SER A 510 4.09 15.49 5.67
C SER A 510 2.90 14.90 4.93
N LEU A 511 3.13 14.25 3.80
CA LEU A 511 2.10 13.55 3.03
C LEU A 511 2.58 12.14 2.70
N CYS A 512 1.77 11.13 3.04
CA CYS A 512 2.10 9.71 2.85
C CYS A 512 3.51 9.33 3.37
N GLY A 513 3.94 9.93 4.49
CA GLY A 513 5.25 9.68 5.10
C GLY A 513 6.43 10.34 4.37
N TRP A 514 6.19 11.23 3.42
CA TRP A 514 7.21 12.11 2.81
C TRP A 514 7.07 13.53 3.31
N VAL A 515 8.21 14.18 3.50
CA VAL A 515 8.39 15.54 4.00
C VAL A 515 9.04 16.36 2.89
N GLY A 516 8.37 17.44 2.48
CA GLY A 516 8.91 18.38 1.50
C GLY A 516 7.90 19.42 1.02
N PRO A 517 8.28 20.31 0.10
CA PRO A 517 9.63 20.46 -0.45
C PRO A 517 10.60 21.05 0.57
N CYS A 518 11.78 20.46 0.70
CA CYS A 518 12.88 20.92 1.56
C CYS A 518 13.97 21.61 0.72
N PRO A 519 14.89 22.37 1.34
CA PRO A 519 16.04 22.96 0.64
C PRO A 519 16.84 21.90 -0.16
N PRO A 520 17.52 22.30 -1.25
CA PRO A 520 18.38 21.41 -2.02
C PRO A 520 19.56 20.91 -1.17
N VAL A 521 20.13 19.76 -1.57
CA VAL A 521 21.29 19.17 -0.90
C VAL A 521 22.58 19.53 -1.62
N GLU A 522 23.64 19.73 -0.86
CA GLU A 522 25.00 19.91 -1.33
C GLU A 522 25.84 18.69 -0.96
N PHE A 523 26.41 18.01 -1.96
CA PHE A 523 27.32 16.89 -1.72
C PHE A 523 28.73 17.41 -1.44
N THR A 524 29.14 17.32 -0.18
CA THR A 524 30.46 17.80 0.28
C THR A 524 31.61 16.93 -0.21
N GLU A 525 31.40 15.61 -0.19
CA GLU A 525 32.31 14.59 -0.73
C GLU A 525 31.42 13.56 -1.43
N PRO A 526 31.25 13.64 -2.77
CA PRO A 526 30.51 12.63 -3.52
C PRO A 526 31.29 11.31 -3.54
N PRO A 527 30.63 10.16 -3.84
CA PRO A 527 31.31 8.88 -3.95
C PRO A 527 32.47 8.92 -4.95
N SER A 528 33.50 8.10 -4.74
CA SER A 528 34.71 8.12 -5.57
C SER A 528 34.47 7.82 -7.06
N HIS A 529 33.34 7.20 -7.39
CA HIS A 529 32.91 6.85 -8.76
C HIS A 529 31.93 7.89 -9.36
N ALA A 530 31.61 8.97 -8.63
CA ALA A 530 30.66 9.98 -9.09
C ALA A 530 31.23 10.86 -10.22
N THR A 531 30.35 11.32 -11.11
CA THR A 531 30.69 12.24 -12.20
C THR A 531 30.87 13.67 -11.71
N LYS A 532 31.45 14.55 -12.55
CA LYS A 532 31.68 15.97 -12.20
C LYS A 532 30.38 16.76 -12.00
N ASP A 533 29.27 16.32 -12.57
CA ASP A 533 27.96 16.99 -12.48
C ASP A 533 26.98 16.31 -11.51
N PHE A 534 27.47 15.37 -10.68
CA PHE A 534 26.68 14.62 -9.71
C PHE A 534 25.76 15.49 -8.82
N SER A 535 26.20 16.68 -8.40
CA SER A 535 25.36 17.55 -7.56
C SER A 535 24.21 18.24 -8.31
N LYS A 536 24.21 18.19 -9.65
CA LYS A 536 23.21 18.85 -10.52
C LYS A 536 22.18 17.87 -11.07
N GLU A 537 22.35 16.59 -10.83
CA GLU A 537 21.45 15.54 -11.31
C GLU A 537 20.51 15.09 -10.16
N PRO A 538 19.30 14.58 -10.49
CA PRO A 538 18.45 13.94 -9.51
C PRO A 538 19.00 12.60 -9.02
N HIS A 539 18.99 12.36 -7.71
CA HIS A 539 19.48 11.09 -7.13
C HIS A 539 18.58 10.57 -6.00
N HIS A 540 18.53 9.25 -5.88
CA HIS A 540 18.08 8.58 -4.66
C HIS A 540 19.18 8.63 -3.61
N VAL A 541 18.84 9.07 -2.39
CA VAL A 541 19.83 9.22 -1.31
C VAL A 541 19.42 8.36 -0.13
N ARG A 542 20.30 7.44 0.28
CA ARG A 542 20.14 6.65 1.50
C ARG A 542 20.96 7.25 2.64
N LEU A 543 20.30 7.58 3.74
CA LEU A 543 20.95 8.14 4.92
C LEU A 543 21.27 7.06 5.96
N GLN A 544 22.45 7.15 6.57
CA GLN A 544 22.84 6.30 7.69
C GLN A 544 22.87 7.11 8.99
N ALA A 545 22.12 6.64 9.98
CA ALA A 545 22.10 7.16 11.34
C ALA A 545 21.90 6.01 12.34
N ASP A 546 22.43 6.16 13.54
CA ASP A 546 22.35 5.17 14.61
C ASP A 546 21.06 5.37 15.42
N ASP A 547 20.41 4.29 15.83
CA ASP A 547 19.20 4.40 16.65
C ASP A 547 19.52 4.87 18.08
N VAL A 548 18.72 5.81 18.58
CA VAL A 548 18.77 6.21 19.98
C VAL A 548 17.92 5.24 20.79
N THR A 549 18.55 4.39 21.60
CA THR A 549 17.80 3.49 22.49
C THR A 549 16.89 4.31 23.41
N LEU A 550 15.58 4.05 23.35
CA LEU A 550 14.65 4.39 24.43
C LEU A 550 15.16 3.74 25.72
N VAL A 551 14.93 4.41 26.86
CA VAL A 551 15.42 4.04 28.21
C VAL A 551 15.58 2.52 28.34
N ARG A 552 16.83 2.05 28.48
CA ARG A 552 17.23 0.64 28.37
C ARG A 552 16.63 -0.32 29.41
N ASP A 553 15.88 0.19 30.37
CA ASP A 553 15.43 -0.59 31.51
C ASP A 553 13.92 -0.51 31.72
N LEU A 554 13.19 -1.05 30.75
CA LEU A 554 11.74 -1.28 30.87
C LEU A 554 11.40 -2.16 32.08
N SER A 555 12.36 -2.94 32.61
CA SER A 555 12.18 -3.76 33.81
C SER A 555 12.08 -2.95 35.11
N THR A 556 12.51 -1.68 35.09
CA THR A 556 12.38 -0.73 36.20
C THR A 556 11.18 0.20 36.06
N ILE A 557 10.53 0.21 34.90
CA ILE A 557 9.21 0.81 34.76
C ILE A 557 8.26 -0.22 35.37
N PRO A 558 7.69 0.04 36.55
CA PRO A 558 6.74 -0.92 37.12
C PRO A 558 5.67 -1.17 36.06
N HIS A 559 5.28 -2.42 35.84
CA HIS A 559 3.92 -2.67 35.35
C HIS A 559 3.01 -1.76 36.18
N PHE A 560 2.33 -0.80 35.56
CA PHE A 560 1.91 0.45 36.21
C PHE A 560 0.97 0.17 37.40
N ASP A 561 1.56 -0.12 38.56
CA ASP A 561 0.94 -0.10 39.85
C ASP A 561 0.96 1.37 40.27
N PRO A 562 -0.21 2.05 40.29
CA PRO A 562 -0.28 3.44 40.69
C PRO A 562 0.28 3.67 42.09
N GLU A 563 0.22 2.66 42.97
CA GLU A 563 0.72 2.73 44.33
C GLU A 563 2.25 2.61 44.36
N ALA A 564 2.84 1.66 43.63
CA ALA A 564 4.30 1.60 43.43
C ALA A 564 4.84 2.82 42.66
N ALA A 565 4.16 3.32 41.63
CA ALA A 565 4.56 4.52 40.90
C ALA A 565 4.45 5.78 41.78
N HIS A 566 3.42 5.87 42.62
CA HIS A 566 3.28 6.93 43.60
C HIS A 566 4.35 6.83 44.69
N GLN A 567 4.64 5.62 45.20
CA GLN A 567 5.74 5.39 46.13
C GLN A 567 7.08 5.73 45.52
N LEU A 568 7.41 5.22 44.33
CA LEU A 568 8.64 5.55 43.62
C LEU A 568 8.74 7.06 43.30
N PHE A 569 7.61 7.73 43.01
CA PHE A 569 7.58 9.19 42.86
C PHE A 569 7.90 9.91 44.17
N LEU A 570 7.33 9.45 45.30
CA LEU A 570 7.62 10.00 46.62
C LEU A 570 9.07 9.73 47.02
N GLU A 571 9.57 8.51 46.81
CA GLU A 571 10.95 8.08 47.04
C GLU A 571 11.94 8.87 46.18
N ALA A 572 11.65 9.08 44.89
CA ALA A 572 12.45 9.91 44.00
C ALA A 572 12.45 11.39 44.41
N SER A 573 11.47 11.82 45.21
CA SER A 573 11.35 13.18 45.73
C SER A 573 12.03 13.37 47.10
N LEU A 574 12.49 12.30 47.75
CA LEU A 574 13.21 12.36 49.03
C LEU A 574 14.64 12.92 48.85
N GLN A 575 15.04 13.83 49.73
CA GLN A 575 16.43 14.31 49.79
C GLN A 575 17.28 13.45 50.74
N ARG A 576 18.62 13.56 50.65
CA ARG A 576 19.54 12.80 51.51
C ARG A 576 19.22 13.03 52.98
N GLY A 577 18.84 11.96 53.69
CA GLY A 577 18.49 11.99 55.11
C GLY A 577 16.99 12.07 55.42
N GLU A 578 16.13 12.13 54.40
CA GLU A 578 14.68 12.05 54.55
C GLU A 578 14.18 10.60 54.37
N SER A 579 13.09 10.25 55.05
CA SER A 579 12.38 8.98 54.89
C SER A 579 10.88 9.23 54.73
N LEU A 580 10.18 8.30 54.09
CA LEU A 580 8.72 8.30 53.98
C LEU A 580 8.00 8.23 55.34
N GLU A 581 8.69 7.73 56.38
CA GLU A 581 8.20 7.67 57.75
C GLU A 581 8.35 9.01 58.50
N ASN A 582 9.08 9.98 57.93
CA ASN A 582 9.30 11.28 58.55
C ASN A 582 8.11 12.22 58.31
N MET A 583 7.42 12.60 59.37
CA MET A 583 6.29 13.54 59.32
C MET A 583 6.67 14.88 58.70
N ASP A 584 7.93 15.32 58.84
CA ASP A 584 8.41 16.59 58.26
C ASP A 584 8.27 16.63 56.73
N PHE A 585 8.48 15.50 56.04
CA PHE A 585 8.34 15.42 54.58
C PHE A 585 6.87 15.49 54.16
N LEU A 586 5.98 14.77 54.88
CA LEU A 586 4.55 14.77 54.62
C LEU A 586 3.93 16.14 54.93
N GLU A 587 4.33 16.78 56.04
CA GLU A 587 3.96 18.16 56.38
C GLU A 587 4.48 19.16 55.34
N ASN A 588 5.65 18.90 54.76
CA ASN A 588 6.19 19.70 53.65
C ASN A 588 5.33 19.58 52.40
N MET A 589 5.00 18.35 51.98
CA MET A 589 4.17 18.08 50.81
C MET A 589 2.72 18.54 50.99
N ALA A 590 2.21 18.56 52.22
CA ALA A 590 0.86 19.03 52.53
C ALA A 590 0.74 20.56 52.62
N ASP A 591 1.85 21.32 52.68
CA ASP A 591 1.84 22.79 52.78
C ASP A 591 1.50 23.44 51.43
N PRO A 592 0.32 24.06 51.27
CA PRO A 592 -0.10 24.67 50.01
C PRO A 592 0.83 25.80 49.55
N LYS A 593 1.56 26.47 50.47
CA LYS A 593 2.49 27.57 50.14
C LYS A 593 3.77 27.07 49.44
N LYS A 594 4.00 25.75 49.44
CA LYS A 594 5.14 25.12 48.78
C LYS A 594 4.80 24.60 47.39
N TRP A 595 3.53 24.64 46.98
CA TRP A 595 3.10 24.38 45.61
C TRP A 595 3.02 25.69 44.83
N VAL A 596 3.63 25.71 43.66
CA VAL A 596 3.73 26.89 42.79
C VAL A 596 3.39 26.48 41.37
N ALA A 597 2.50 27.23 40.74
CA ALA A 597 2.27 27.13 39.30
C ALA A 597 3.42 27.84 38.56
N PRO A 598 4.35 27.11 37.89
CA PRO A 598 5.45 27.74 37.17
C PRO A 598 4.91 28.58 36.02
N GLN A 599 5.46 29.79 35.86
CA GLN A 599 5.09 30.65 34.75
C GLN A 599 5.75 30.15 33.44
N PRO A 600 5.07 30.29 32.29
CA PRO A 600 5.67 29.99 31.00
C PRO A 600 6.95 30.80 30.78
N LEU A 601 7.96 30.18 30.16
CA LEU A 601 9.22 30.83 29.85
C LEU A 601 9.00 32.06 28.96
N ALA A 602 9.74 33.13 29.25
CA ALA A 602 9.67 34.37 28.49
C ALA A 602 9.98 34.10 27.00
N ARG A 603 9.27 34.80 26.11
CA ARG A 603 9.50 34.68 24.66
C ARG A 603 10.85 35.29 24.30
N PRO A 604 11.82 34.52 23.77
CA PRO A 604 13.02 35.10 23.19
C PRO A 604 12.62 35.85 21.91
N THR A 605 12.55 37.18 21.97
CA THR A 605 12.01 38.03 20.90
C THR A 605 13.03 38.42 19.82
N ALA A 606 14.31 38.08 19.98
CA ALA A 606 15.38 38.66 19.17
C ALA A 606 16.16 37.67 18.27
N VAL A 607 15.88 36.36 18.34
CA VAL A 607 16.67 35.34 17.61
C VAL A 607 15.92 34.80 16.40
N THR A 608 16.50 34.95 15.22
CA THR A 608 16.02 34.31 13.98
C THR A 608 17.00 33.23 13.54
N CYS A 609 16.47 32.09 13.10
CA CYS A 609 17.25 30.98 12.57
C CYS A 609 16.81 30.79 11.12
N SER A 610 17.72 30.50 10.19
CA SER A 610 17.37 30.16 8.81
C SER A 610 18.25 29.01 8.33
N ILE A 611 17.63 28.00 7.72
CA ILE A 611 18.38 26.87 7.14
C ILE A 611 19.08 27.35 5.88
N ASN A 612 20.41 27.25 5.86
CA ASN A 612 21.25 27.70 4.76
C ASN A 612 21.47 26.59 3.73
N ALA A 613 21.92 25.42 4.20
CA ALA A 613 22.19 24.27 3.33
C ALA A 613 21.94 22.95 4.07
N ILE A 614 21.55 21.93 3.30
CA ILE A 614 21.61 20.53 3.73
C ILE A 614 22.85 19.94 3.06
N GLN A 615 23.76 19.40 3.85
CA GLN A 615 25.00 18.82 3.34
C GLN A 615 24.98 17.31 3.49
N LEU A 616 25.44 16.61 2.46
CA LEU A 616 25.59 15.17 2.45
C LEU A 616 27.07 14.82 2.29
N LYS A 617 27.53 13.87 3.10
CA LYS A 617 28.88 13.31 3.03
C LYS A 617 28.77 11.81 2.75
N ALA A 618 29.39 11.34 1.67
CA ALA A 618 29.44 9.91 1.37
C ALA A 618 30.24 9.17 2.45
N LEU A 619 29.74 8.00 2.86
CA LEU A 619 30.40 7.12 3.81
C LEU A 619 31.21 6.06 3.06
N PRO A 620 32.37 5.63 3.61
CA PRO A 620 33.14 4.55 3.01
C PRO A 620 32.34 3.24 3.07
N TYR A 621 32.52 2.37 2.07
CA TYR A 621 31.96 1.03 2.11
C TYR A 621 32.69 0.20 3.17
N ASP A 622 31.94 -0.47 4.05
CA ASP A 622 32.51 -1.37 5.07
C ASP A 622 33.24 -2.57 4.43
N ILE A 623 32.71 -3.09 3.33
CA ILE A 623 33.34 -4.09 2.46
C ILE A 623 33.04 -3.67 1.02
N ARG A 624 34.06 -3.51 0.18
CA ARG A 624 33.84 -3.26 -1.26
C ARG A 624 33.21 -4.53 -1.84
N PRO A 625 31.95 -4.52 -2.32
CA PRO A 625 31.35 -5.73 -2.86
C PRO A 625 32.11 -6.13 -4.12
N GLU A 626 32.79 -7.28 -4.10
CA GLU A 626 33.56 -7.75 -5.25
C GLU A 626 32.62 -7.98 -6.45
N GLY A 627 32.98 -7.41 -7.61
CA GLY A 627 32.28 -7.64 -8.87
C GLY A 627 31.13 -6.67 -9.21
N LEU A 628 30.85 -5.63 -8.41
CA LEU A 628 29.89 -4.59 -8.79
C LEU A 628 30.51 -3.53 -9.71
N ASN A 629 29.73 -3.07 -10.70
CA ASN A 629 30.11 -1.94 -11.55
C ASN A 629 29.84 -0.59 -10.86
N ASP A 630 30.34 0.52 -11.44
CA ASP A 630 30.21 1.85 -10.85
C ASP A 630 28.75 2.28 -10.59
N ALA A 631 27.82 1.90 -11.47
CA ALA A 631 26.39 2.21 -11.30
C ALA A 631 25.73 1.39 -10.17
N GLN A 632 26.17 0.15 -9.96
CA GLN A 632 25.70 -0.68 -8.84
C GLN A 632 26.30 -0.22 -7.52
N LEU A 633 27.56 0.23 -7.52
CA LEU A 633 28.19 0.84 -6.36
C LEU A 633 27.43 2.11 -5.92
N GLU A 634 27.00 2.94 -6.87
CA GLU A 634 26.21 4.14 -6.56
C GLU A 634 24.90 3.82 -5.83
N LYS A 635 24.20 2.75 -6.22
CA LYS A 635 22.96 2.30 -5.55
C LYS A 635 23.19 1.85 -4.11
N GLU A 636 24.38 1.35 -3.80
CA GLU A 636 24.78 0.93 -2.45
C GLU A 636 25.38 2.08 -1.61
N ALA A 637 25.61 3.25 -2.20
CA ALA A 637 26.22 4.38 -1.49
C ALA A 637 25.33 4.87 -0.34
N GLN A 638 25.93 5.06 0.83
CA GLN A 638 25.28 5.62 2.01
C GLN A 638 25.87 6.98 2.37
N TYR A 639 25.05 7.84 2.96
CA TYR A 639 25.42 9.21 3.26
C TYR A 639 25.13 9.57 4.71
N ARG A 640 25.98 10.42 5.28
CA ARG A 640 25.68 11.15 6.50
C ARG A 640 25.15 12.53 6.16
N ALA A 641 24.03 12.90 6.77
CA ALA A 641 23.42 14.21 6.61
C ALA A 641 23.92 15.19 7.67
N SER A 642 24.06 16.45 7.26
CA SER A 642 24.33 17.58 8.14
C SER A 642 23.42 18.75 7.76
N ILE A 643 23.02 19.55 8.74
CA ILE A 643 22.24 20.77 8.50
C ILE A 643 23.07 21.99 8.91
N VAL A 644 23.15 22.96 7.99
CA VAL A 644 23.80 24.26 8.22
C VAL A 644 22.72 25.31 8.49
N ILE A 645 22.79 25.94 9.65
CA ILE A 645 21.79 26.91 10.11
C ILE A 645 22.48 28.22 10.48
N ASP A 646 21.95 29.31 9.94
CA ASP A 646 22.36 30.67 10.30
C ASP A 646 21.49 31.18 11.45
N VAL A 647 22.12 31.63 12.53
CA VAL A 647 21.45 32.21 13.70
C VAL A 647 21.79 33.69 13.79
N LYS A 648 20.77 34.54 13.75
CA LYS A 648 20.88 36.01 13.82
C LYS A 648 20.23 36.55 15.09
N ASN A 649 20.86 37.53 15.72
CA ASN A 649 20.29 38.31 16.82
C ASN A 649 20.79 39.76 16.73
N GLY A 650 19.93 40.66 16.27
CA GLY A 650 20.33 42.02 15.90
C GLY A 650 21.42 42.01 14.83
N SER A 651 22.60 42.56 15.14
CA SER A 651 23.77 42.59 14.24
C SER A 651 24.66 41.35 14.31
N ARG A 652 24.43 40.43 15.25
CA ARG A 652 25.24 39.21 15.40
C ARG A 652 24.71 38.10 14.51
N LEU A 653 25.57 37.53 13.67
CA LEU A 653 25.29 36.35 12.85
C LEU A 653 26.29 35.24 13.19
N LYS A 654 25.79 34.03 13.44
CA LYS A 654 26.60 32.83 13.65
C LYS A 654 26.04 31.68 12.84
N THR A 655 26.87 31.08 11.99
CA THR A 655 26.54 29.86 11.25
C THR A 655 27.00 28.65 12.05
N VAL A 656 26.10 27.68 12.24
CA VAL A 656 26.40 26.40 12.89
C VAL A 656 26.07 25.24 11.96
N LYS A 657 26.85 24.16 12.08
CA LYS A 657 26.64 22.91 11.39
C LYS A 657 26.43 21.81 12.43
N TYR A 658 25.38 21.01 12.26
CA TYR A 658 25.11 19.83 13.07
C TYR A 658 25.11 18.58 12.19
N ASP A 659 25.89 17.58 12.60
CA ASP A 659 25.93 16.28 11.94
C ASP A 659 24.85 15.36 12.52
N LEU A 660 23.95 14.87 11.67
CA LEU A 660 22.81 14.06 12.07
C LEU A 660 23.23 12.60 12.25
N ASN A 661 23.87 12.31 13.38
CA ASN A 661 24.43 10.98 13.67
C ASN A 661 23.36 9.98 14.12
N TYR A 662 22.31 10.45 14.80
CA TYR A 662 21.36 9.57 15.47
C TYR A 662 19.91 9.82 15.06
N ASN A 663 19.13 8.75 14.98
CA ASN A 663 17.70 8.77 14.72
C ASN A 663 16.91 9.11 16.00
N SER A 664 16.89 10.39 16.35
CA SER A 664 16.21 10.90 17.54
C SER A 664 14.69 10.86 17.43
N ILE A 665 14.03 10.46 18.51
CA ILE A 665 12.57 10.46 18.64
C ILE A 665 12.12 11.79 19.26
N PHE A 666 11.14 12.42 18.62
CA PHE A 666 10.54 13.68 19.06
C PHE A 666 9.06 13.49 19.39
N VAL A 667 8.68 13.72 20.65
CA VAL A 667 7.32 13.47 21.14
C VAL A 667 6.60 14.78 21.39
N THR A 668 5.44 14.98 20.77
CA THR A 668 4.56 16.12 21.06
C THR A 668 3.41 15.69 21.95
N LEU A 669 3.14 16.46 23.00
CA LEU A 669 2.13 16.13 24.00
C LEU A 669 0.79 16.84 23.74
N PRO A 670 -0.34 16.23 24.12
CA PRO A 670 -1.67 16.84 24.05
C PRO A 670 -1.83 17.99 25.06
N PRO A 671 -2.81 18.89 24.88
CA PRO A 671 -3.13 19.91 25.87
C PRO A 671 -3.52 19.30 27.22
N CYS A 672 -3.35 20.08 28.30
CA CYS A 672 -3.85 19.68 29.61
C CYS A 672 -5.38 19.59 29.59
N HIS A 673 -5.93 18.45 30.00
CA HIS A 673 -7.36 18.31 30.25
C HIS A 673 -7.71 19.03 31.56
N LEU A 674 -8.28 20.23 31.47
CA LEU A 674 -9.13 20.89 32.48
C LEU A 674 -9.64 22.20 31.86
N GLY A 675 -10.94 22.47 31.96
CA GLY A 675 -11.65 23.59 31.30
C GLY A 675 -11.26 25.00 31.75
N LYS A 676 -10.14 25.17 32.44
CA LYS A 676 -9.54 26.46 32.80
C LYS A 676 -8.04 26.39 32.51
N ARG A 677 -7.52 27.43 31.85
CA ARG A 677 -6.10 27.62 31.49
C ARG A 677 -5.22 27.90 32.73
N GLU A 678 -5.39 27.13 33.80
CA GLU A 678 -4.56 27.24 35.00
C GLU A 678 -3.36 26.29 34.84
N SER A 679 -2.16 26.80 35.13
CA SER A 679 -0.94 25.99 35.06
C SER A 679 -0.91 25.05 36.25
N HIS A 680 -0.66 23.76 36.03
CA HIS A 680 -0.58 22.79 37.11
C HIS A 680 0.55 23.15 38.08
N GLU A 681 0.29 23.00 39.37
CA GLU A 681 1.26 23.31 40.41
C GLU A 681 2.37 22.26 40.46
N LEU A 682 3.59 22.74 40.66
CA LEU A 682 4.76 21.95 41.02
C LEU A 682 5.15 22.29 42.45
N HIS A 683 5.58 21.28 43.20
CA HIS A 683 6.17 21.53 44.49
C HIS A 683 7.52 22.23 44.33
N LYS A 684 7.85 23.23 45.16
CA LYS A 684 9.07 24.06 45.05
C LYS A 684 10.37 23.24 44.97
N ARG A 685 10.38 22.04 45.56
CA ARG A 685 11.52 21.11 45.52
C ARG A 685 11.73 20.48 44.15
N GLU A 686 10.68 20.38 43.34
CA GLU A 686 10.73 19.94 41.94
C GLU A 686 11.19 21.04 40.98
N VAL A 687 11.17 22.31 41.38
CA VAL A 687 11.47 23.47 40.51
C VAL A 687 12.99 23.74 40.40
N LEU A 688 13.79 23.31 41.38
CA LEU A 688 15.19 23.75 41.58
C LEU A 688 16.25 23.01 40.72
N LYS A 689 15.87 22.12 39.80
CA LYS A 689 16.79 21.23 39.08
C LYS A 689 16.89 21.47 37.55
N GLU A 690 16.08 22.36 36.99
CA GLU A 690 15.98 22.48 35.53
C GLU A 690 16.97 23.49 34.95
N LYS A 691 17.69 23.09 33.89
CA LYS A 691 18.64 23.96 33.18
C LYS A 691 17.97 24.52 31.93
N GLU A 692 17.59 25.80 31.99
CA GLU A 692 17.16 26.53 30.81
C GLU A 692 18.36 26.84 29.92
N MET A 693 18.20 26.55 28.62
CA MET A 693 19.13 26.93 27.57
C MET A 693 18.38 27.75 26.53
N ASP A 694 18.89 28.95 26.25
CA ASP A 694 18.49 29.71 25.09
C ASP A 694 19.28 29.24 23.84
N ILE A 695 18.84 29.69 22.66
CA ILE A 695 19.47 29.33 21.39
C ILE A 695 20.96 29.74 21.35
N TRP A 696 21.33 30.86 21.99
CA TRP A 696 22.72 31.34 22.02
C TRP A 696 23.63 30.48 22.90
N ALA A 697 23.15 30.03 24.06
CA ALA A 697 23.83 29.06 24.90
C ALA A 697 23.99 27.72 24.18
N LEU A 698 22.99 27.31 23.38
CA LEU A 698 23.03 26.08 22.60
C LEU A 698 24.15 26.09 21.54
N ILE A 699 24.36 27.22 20.86
CA ILE A 699 25.36 27.36 19.78
C ILE A 699 26.74 27.85 20.25
N GLY A 700 26.93 28.19 21.52
CA GLY A 700 28.08 28.95 22.06
C GLY A 700 29.49 28.35 21.89
N GLY A 701 29.65 27.05 21.63
CA GLY A 701 30.98 26.41 21.53
C GLY A 701 31.60 26.03 22.90
N PRO A 702 32.71 25.25 22.92
CA PRO A 702 32.89 24.15 23.86
C PRO A 702 33.62 24.56 25.15
N SER A 703 33.15 24.10 26.30
CA SER A 703 34.12 23.45 27.19
C SER A 703 34.34 22.04 26.64
N ARG A 704 35.59 21.69 26.32
CA ARG A 704 36.03 20.31 26.00
C ARG A 704 35.84 19.32 27.18
N ARG A 705 35.14 19.73 28.24
CA ARG A 705 34.53 18.86 29.23
C ARG A 705 33.03 18.99 28.98
N SER A 706 32.37 17.86 28.73
CA SER A 706 30.92 17.72 28.84
C SER A 706 30.37 18.76 29.83
N LEU A 707 29.58 19.73 29.34
CA LEU A 707 28.85 20.67 30.21
C LEU A 707 27.69 20.00 30.95
N ILE A 708 27.71 18.66 30.97
CA ILE A 708 26.97 17.79 31.86
C ILE A 708 28.00 16.89 32.55
N PRO A 709 28.42 17.20 33.79
CA PRO A 709 29.01 16.20 34.66
C PRO A 709 27.96 15.09 34.86
N GLY A 710 28.13 13.91 34.26
CA GLY A 710 27.27 12.75 34.57
C GLY A 710 26.86 11.82 33.42
N PHE A 711 26.92 12.24 32.15
CA PHE A 711 26.49 11.36 31.04
C PHE A 711 27.66 10.97 30.13
N ARG A 712 28.28 9.82 30.43
CA ARG A 712 29.08 9.07 29.45
C ARG A 712 28.18 8.00 28.83
N THR A 713 27.98 8.09 27.53
CA THR A 713 27.57 6.93 26.73
C THR A 713 28.73 5.93 26.74
N GLY A 714 28.50 4.76 27.34
CA GLY A 714 29.45 3.64 27.31
C GLY A 714 30.12 3.31 28.65
N SER A 715 29.81 2.11 29.13
CA SER A 715 30.49 1.29 30.14
C SER A 715 30.80 1.91 31.51
N SER A 716 30.04 1.49 32.52
CA SER A 716 30.52 1.03 33.85
C SER A 716 29.39 1.21 34.86
N VAL A 717 28.58 0.17 35.03
CA VAL A 717 27.73 0.00 36.20
C VAL A 717 28.66 -0.18 37.39
N THR A 718 28.98 0.91 38.09
CA THR A 718 29.34 0.94 39.52
C THR A 718 29.56 2.40 39.92
N GLY A 719 28.54 3.00 40.51
CA GLY A 719 28.64 4.33 41.11
C GLY A 719 27.33 5.11 41.00
N ARG A 720 26.50 5.04 42.05
CA ARG A 720 25.36 5.95 42.25
C ARG A 720 25.89 7.38 42.36
N SER A 721 25.98 8.12 41.25
CA SER A 721 26.10 9.58 41.25
C SER A 721 24.74 10.20 40.93
N ASN A 722 24.19 10.94 41.90
CA ASN A 722 22.90 11.64 41.85
C ASN A 722 22.86 12.80 40.84
N THR A 723 22.96 12.52 39.54
CA THR A 723 22.91 13.57 38.48
C THR A 723 21.92 13.26 37.35
N ASN A 724 21.00 12.30 37.56
CA ASN A 724 20.09 11.80 36.52
C ASN A 724 18.70 12.47 36.48
N ASP A 725 18.42 13.48 37.32
CA ASP A 725 17.07 14.04 37.47
C ASP A 725 16.82 15.33 36.66
N ASP A 726 17.84 15.93 36.06
CA ASP A 726 17.76 17.28 35.49
C ASP A 726 17.25 17.24 34.03
N VAL A 727 16.18 17.98 33.73
CA VAL A 727 15.68 18.17 32.36
C VAL A 727 16.36 19.40 31.74
N THR A 728 16.90 19.24 30.54
CA THR A 728 17.38 20.38 29.74
C THR A 728 16.21 20.99 28.98
N ILE A 729 15.88 22.25 29.29
CA ILE A 729 14.81 22.98 28.60
C ILE A 729 15.44 23.88 27.54
N ILE A 730 15.22 23.56 26.27
CA ILE A 730 15.66 24.37 25.12
C ILE A 730 14.52 25.32 24.75
N ASN A 731 14.65 26.58 25.14
CA ASN A 731 13.66 27.62 24.85
C ASN A 731 13.90 28.20 23.45
N VAL A 732 13.07 27.78 22.49
CA VAL A 732 13.20 28.19 21.07
C VAL A 732 12.23 29.31 20.68
N GLY A 733 11.38 29.77 21.61
CA GLY A 733 10.38 30.81 21.35
C GLY A 733 9.31 30.40 20.35
N SER A 734 8.98 31.26 19.38
CA SER A 734 7.93 30.99 18.38
C SER A 734 8.47 30.59 17.01
N SER A 735 9.78 30.41 16.86
CA SER A 735 10.41 30.14 15.56
C SER A 735 10.44 28.64 15.26
N ARG A 736 9.81 28.24 14.15
CA ARG A 736 9.86 26.85 13.66
C ARG A 736 11.26 26.44 13.19
N GLU A 737 12.05 27.38 12.67
CA GLU A 737 13.43 27.10 12.26
C GLU A 737 14.35 26.94 13.47
N ALA A 738 14.04 27.59 14.60
CA ALA A 738 14.73 27.33 15.86
C ALA A 738 14.39 25.95 16.44
N GLU A 739 13.16 25.45 16.23
CA GLU A 739 12.79 24.05 16.55
C GLU A 739 13.66 23.07 15.74
N VAL A 740 13.86 23.31 14.43
CA VAL A 740 14.75 22.49 13.59
C VAL A 740 16.18 22.49 14.14
N LEU A 741 16.69 23.64 14.54
CA LEU A 741 18.02 23.75 15.16
C LEU A 741 18.13 22.92 16.45
N ALA A 742 17.13 22.98 17.33
CA ALA A 742 17.11 22.20 18.57
C ALA A 742 17.04 20.69 18.30
N ARG A 743 16.26 20.27 17.29
CA ARG A 743 16.19 18.87 16.83
C ARG A 743 17.51 18.39 16.24
N ALA A 744 18.17 19.20 15.42
CA ALA A 744 19.48 18.88 14.86
C ALA A 744 20.53 18.70 15.96
N TRP A 745 20.51 19.56 17.00
CA TRP A 745 21.35 19.43 18.18
C TRP A 745 21.11 18.11 18.94
N CYS A 746 19.86 17.67 19.04
CA CYS A 746 19.49 16.40 19.67
C CYS A 746 19.99 15.20 18.87
N SER A 747 19.80 15.24 17.55
CA SER A 747 20.24 14.20 16.61
C SER A 747 21.76 14.06 16.55
N GLU A 748 22.54 15.13 16.73
CA GLU A 748 24.00 15.03 16.84
C GLU A 748 24.46 14.31 18.12
N ARG A 749 23.69 14.45 19.21
CA ARG A 749 24.06 14.00 20.57
C ARG A 749 23.36 12.71 21.01
N GLY A 750 22.54 12.11 20.15
CA GLY A 750 21.78 10.90 20.48
C GLY A 750 20.76 11.15 21.60
N LYS A 751 20.05 12.27 21.52
CA LYS A 751 19.02 12.64 22.50
C LYS A 751 17.64 12.57 21.88
N ASN A 752 16.69 11.98 22.60
CA ASN A 752 15.27 12.12 22.33
C ASN A 752 14.77 13.40 23.00
N ALA A 753 13.66 13.97 22.54
CA ALA A 753 13.11 15.18 23.18
C ALA A 753 11.58 15.20 23.17
N VAL A 754 11.03 15.80 24.23
CA VAL A 754 9.63 16.23 24.26
C VAL A 754 9.57 17.61 23.60
N ILE A 755 8.61 17.82 22.71
CA ILE A 755 8.38 19.09 22.04
C ILE A 755 7.03 19.63 22.47
N ARG A 756 7.02 20.81 23.10
CA ARG A 756 5.80 21.51 23.45
C ARG A 756 5.55 22.63 22.44
N ARG A 757 4.46 22.54 21.68
CA ARG A 757 4.00 23.57 20.74
C ARG A 757 2.94 24.48 21.34
N SER A 758 2.64 25.59 20.66
CA SER A 758 1.47 26.43 20.98
C SER A 758 0.19 25.59 20.98
N GLY A 759 -0.64 25.73 22.02
CA GLY A 759 -1.80 24.88 22.26
C GLY A 759 -1.51 23.54 22.95
N GLY A 760 -0.25 23.20 23.19
CA GLY A 760 0.18 22.03 23.96
C GLY A 760 0.05 22.22 25.48
N PRO A 761 0.54 21.26 26.28
CA PRO A 761 0.33 21.26 27.73
C PRO A 761 1.05 22.42 28.43
N CYS A 762 0.72 22.64 29.70
CA CYS A 762 1.43 23.58 30.57
C CYS A 762 2.89 23.15 30.81
N LEU A 763 3.72 24.08 31.26
CA LEU A 763 5.15 23.87 31.49
C LEU A 763 5.41 22.69 32.44
N THR A 764 4.62 22.59 33.51
CA THR A 764 4.65 21.49 34.48
C THR A 764 4.52 20.11 33.82
N CYS A 765 3.50 19.91 33.00
CA CYS A 765 3.26 18.63 32.34
C CYS A 765 4.34 18.31 31.30
N ALA A 766 4.83 19.33 30.59
CA ALA A 766 5.89 19.14 29.61
C ALA A 766 7.22 18.73 30.26
N ILE A 767 7.58 19.34 31.39
CA ILE A 767 8.78 18.97 32.17
C ILE A 767 8.64 17.56 32.72
N ARG A 768 7.51 17.23 33.36
CA ARG A 768 7.27 15.89 33.91
C ARG A 768 7.38 14.81 32.84
N ALA A 769 6.83 15.04 31.66
CA ALA A 769 6.95 14.09 30.55
C ALA A 769 8.39 13.89 30.05
N ALA A 770 9.27 14.89 30.17
CA ALA A 770 10.67 14.78 29.75
C ALA A 770 11.56 14.09 30.80
N ARG A 771 11.13 14.02 32.07
CA ARG A 771 11.88 13.37 33.16
C ARG A 771 12.02 11.86 32.96
N PRO A 772 13.07 11.22 33.53
CA PRO A 772 13.18 9.77 33.54
C PRO A 772 11.98 9.07 34.20
N PRO A 773 11.77 7.78 33.88
CA PRO A 773 10.84 6.95 34.65
C PRO A 773 11.18 6.98 36.14
N PRO A 774 10.18 6.90 37.03
CA PRO A 774 8.76 6.61 36.76
C PRO A 774 7.92 7.85 36.38
N VAL A 775 8.50 9.05 36.35
CA VAL A 775 7.75 10.33 36.24
C VAL A 775 7.38 10.67 34.79
N GLY A 776 8.24 10.30 33.83
CA GLY A 776 8.08 10.64 32.42
C GLY A 776 8.76 9.65 31.48
N LEU A 777 8.94 10.08 30.23
CA LEU A 777 9.44 9.28 29.11
C LEU A 777 10.97 9.10 29.11
N GLY A 778 11.69 9.83 29.97
CA GLY A 778 13.15 9.78 30.06
C GLY A 778 13.88 10.31 28.83
N THR A 779 13.30 11.29 28.14
CA THR A 779 14.00 11.99 27.06
C THR A 779 15.13 12.87 27.62
N GLY A 780 14.97 13.42 28.83
CA GLY A 780 15.91 14.34 29.47
C GLY A 780 16.00 15.72 28.79
N VAL A 781 15.23 15.94 27.72
CA VAL A 781 15.23 17.17 26.92
C VAL A 781 13.79 17.58 26.63
N LEU A 782 13.50 18.86 26.87
CA LEU A 782 12.25 19.54 26.52
C LEU A 782 12.55 20.69 25.56
N ILE A 783 12.03 20.65 24.35
CA ILE A 783 12.04 21.75 23.39
C ILE A 783 10.75 22.56 23.59
N TRP A 784 10.89 23.81 24.04
CA TRP A 784 9.78 24.67 24.41
C TRP A 784 9.50 25.73 23.35
N LEU A 785 8.33 25.63 22.71
CA LEU A 785 7.77 26.67 21.84
C LEU A 785 6.64 27.42 22.54
N SER A 786 6.74 28.76 22.53
CA SER A 786 5.88 29.70 23.28
C SER A 786 4.70 30.27 22.49
#